data_AF-A0AAW3APK6-F1
#
_entry.id   AF-A0AAW3APK6-F1
#
_cell.length_a   1.000
_cell.length_b   1.000
_cell.length_c   1.000
_cell.angle_alpha   90.00
_cell.angle_beta   90.00
_cell.angle_gamma   90.00
#
_symmetry.space_group_name_H-M   'P 1'
#
loop_
_entity.id
_entity.type
_entity.pdbx_description
1 polymer ?
#
loop_
_entity_poly.entity_id
_entity_poly.type
_entity_poly.pdbx_seq_one_letter_code
_entity_poly.pdbx_strand_id
1 'polypeptide(L)'
;MSENKTSIIPLHDADPSLFGSPVDRPSLNGGAVPTHTQYGSSSRQRAAMESLNPQMQQPCGVRGVYEDPLTAAAMTPPLSSAQALSMSLGAADQPYIGEASLDFQRRLLQQQVQQAHREVERLKGELQETNARLSDTRHHLHEQKAAYTSLTHRYSTTVEKLTTTESTIKTLEEQLIKERNQRHQVQKEREEQRLALREAEWAQERLHRRLQQLEACKGLDPKEVERRLEDRSHFIPTVEVRRMQTEMHNTHQTLVDRLLTSLESLTASSDESQTNVFVARSSVLSALTDVDARLKRAEATLDDVDKQWTDYRDGAERETQEFLLAVMSENRDLWQQLTLLQNEHAVVVSEMKLRSTQGGSVSVEEHAYVQRQLELMTERLGKAQELVESQTVLARAHEAEMTQLLEANSAMQRQLEDLERQCAQHEQASSQKSSALAEADAALQDAMIQLEELHNTLREERQRSEEVVAEMKATQRTMQDEYNARVRELEHDCEVADDTATTLQHTLEETAAKLDLVERNLQARSKEFEAHKLQTAAEHAAAVGRQRDDLQRVREVMEEELASLRTQLDEAREEARAAVRESEEAAAREGAAVVGHHTAQRDVTHLQGELEQLRAHYKEAVEQRERAQAEAEQLRVVSGEGSTLAQELQRRCDALDKEKAELATVLNNEKAWQVQRYTTLHADWTTSEKARALIQEEVKTLRTRCAELEKVHMAEDRQTQDKEQLMRENIRLHEQYQLIQKECTGLREEVKALKQRAVGDAQWHRQMENLQRRLRELPELRQAAEAARRDALMAKEETELLRRERDQLSRKLDAFLEDAKRQALREDDFERVCREASAAAQRIGGQVSSAKENSARYHVFRNTNPTGHFSSRESVMTSTSGAPKSSSAAPASPAAAAHRAASALSAMASPSRTVQSTQHRSPVHELTNARNHSNDDEGIGAEAEGAAVRSSTSSPQRPWR
;
A
#
# COMPACT_ATOMS: atom_id res chain seq x y z
N MET A 1 37.20 -38.99 -13.13
CA MET A 1 36.83 -40.04 -14.10
C MET A 1 35.48 -40.62 -13.69
N SER A 2 34.50 -40.54 -14.58
CA SER A 2 33.17 -41.19 -14.61
C SER A 2 32.15 -40.20 -15.19
N GLU A 3 31.89 -40.31 -16.49
CA GLU A 3 30.83 -39.59 -17.17
C GLU A 3 29.51 -40.35 -17.01
N ASN A 4 28.40 -39.65 -16.73
CA ASN A 4 27.05 -40.19 -16.92
C ASN A 4 26.33 -39.40 -18.00
N LYS A 5 26.11 -40.04 -19.15
CA LYS A 5 25.36 -39.48 -20.29
C LYS A 5 23.91 -39.94 -20.21
N THR A 6 22.97 -39.01 -20.10
CA THR A 6 21.53 -39.30 -20.18
C THR A 6 21.10 -39.43 -21.64
N SER A 7 20.59 -40.60 -22.03
CA SER A 7 20.10 -40.88 -23.38
C SER A 7 18.70 -40.31 -23.62
N ILE A 8 18.53 -39.55 -24.70
CA ILE A 8 17.22 -39.15 -25.21
C ILE A 8 16.65 -40.29 -26.06
N ILE A 9 15.38 -40.64 -25.85
CA ILE A 9 14.64 -41.60 -26.67
C ILE A 9 13.56 -40.81 -27.45
N PRO A 10 13.57 -40.82 -28.79
CA PRO A 10 12.46 -40.30 -29.58
C PRO A 10 11.36 -41.35 -29.69
N LEU A 11 10.10 -40.92 -29.59
CA LEU A 11 8.93 -41.70 -29.98
C LEU A 11 8.06 -40.85 -30.90
N HIS A 12 7.68 -41.46 -32.01
CA HIS A 12 6.82 -40.89 -33.04
C HIS A 12 5.53 -41.73 -33.13
N ASP A 13 4.53 -41.19 -33.84
CA ASP A 13 3.35 -41.87 -34.37
C ASP A 13 2.22 -42.26 -33.38
N ALA A 14 1.15 -41.42 -33.39
CA ALA A 14 -0.24 -41.80 -33.18
C ALA A 14 -1.18 -40.78 -33.88
N ASP A 15 -2.22 -41.27 -34.55
CA ASP A 15 -3.00 -40.59 -35.61
C ASP A 15 -3.69 -39.24 -35.28
N PRO A 16 -3.70 -38.27 -36.22
CA PRO A 16 -4.60 -37.12 -36.22
C PRO A 16 -5.80 -37.31 -37.18
N SER A 17 -6.80 -38.10 -36.78
CA SER A 17 -7.90 -38.55 -37.68
C SER A 17 -9.33 -38.20 -37.24
N LEU A 18 -9.52 -37.09 -36.47
CA LEU A 18 -10.83 -36.75 -35.87
C LEU A 18 -11.37 -35.31 -36.07
N PHE A 19 -10.90 -34.55 -37.06
CA PHE A 19 -11.61 -33.34 -37.52
C PHE A 19 -11.73 -33.29 -39.04
N GLY A 20 -12.97 -33.20 -39.53
CA GLY A 20 -13.30 -33.21 -40.95
C GLY A 20 -13.19 -31.83 -41.61
N SER A 21 -12.72 -31.82 -42.84
CA SER A 21 -12.91 -30.74 -43.82
C SER A 21 -13.90 -31.24 -44.88
N PRO A 22 -14.81 -30.38 -45.38
CA PRO A 22 -14.51 -29.68 -46.64
C PRO A 22 -14.94 -28.18 -46.63
N VAL A 23 -14.12 -27.25 -47.15
CA VAL A 23 -14.22 -26.61 -48.50
C VAL A 23 -15.45 -25.67 -48.61
N ASP A 24 -15.37 -24.40 -49.05
CA ASP A 24 -14.55 -23.87 -50.16
C ASP A 24 -14.06 -22.41 -50.00
N ARG A 25 -13.26 -21.94 -50.98
CA ARG A 25 -12.86 -20.54 -51.27
C ARG A 25 -13.66 -20.04 -52.53
N PRO A 26 -13.54 -18.79 -53.06
CA PRO A 26 -12.40 -17.86 -52.96
C PRO A 26 -12.70 -16.32 -52.90
N SER A 27 -11.61 -15.54 -52.81
CA SER A 27 -11.39 -14.18 -53.40
C SER A 27 -12.37 -13.02 -53.19
N LEU A 28 -11.86 -11.90 -52.65
CA LEU A 28 -11.45 -10.74 -53.48
C LEU A 28 -10.62 -9.67 -52.72
N ASN A 29 -10.05 -8.72 -53.47
CA ASN A 29 -9.17 -7.64 -52.99
C ASN A 29 -9.95 -6.46 -52.40
N GLY A 30 -9.30 -5.63 -51.56
CA GLY A 30 -9.80 -4.28 -51.23
C GLY A 30 -9.11 -3.61 -50.04
N GLY A 31 -7.94 -3.00 -50.25
CA GLY A 31 -7.31 -2.14 -49.24
C GLY A 31 -7.66 -0.67 -49.45
N ALA A 32 -8.22 0.00 -48.43
CA ALA A 32 -8.38 1.46 -48.41
C ALA A 32 -8.40 2.01 -46.97
N VAL A 33 -7.52 2.97 -46.71
CA VAL A 33 -7.53 3.89 -45.56
C VAL A 33 -8.45 5.06 -45.93
N PRO A 34 -9.31 5.59 -45.04
CA PRO A 34 -9.02 6.95 -44.54
C PRO A 34 -9.51 7.32 -43.11
N THR A 35 -8.61 7.99 -42.39
CA THR A 35 -8.76 9.23 -41.57
C THR A 35 -9.99 9.50 -40.69
N HIS A 36 -9.65 9.87 -39.46
CA HIS A 36 -10.30 10.82 -38.55
C HIS A 36 -10.83 12.11 -39.24
N THR A 37 -12.00 12.62 -38.81
CA THR A 37 -12.31 14.08 -38.77
C THR A 37 -13.50 14.36 -37.82
N GLN A 38 -13.65 15.61 -37.36
CA GLN A 38 -14.60 16.03 -36.31
C GLN A 38 -15.73 16.94 -36.82
N TYR A 39 -16.73 17.16 -35.95
CA TYR A 39 -17.75 18.24 -35.97
C TYR A 39 -18.82 18.25 -37.08
N GLY A 40 -20.07 18.56 -36.70
CA GLY A 40 -21.14 18.76 -37.69
C GLY A 40 -22.60 18.75 -37.20
N SER A 41 -22.94 19.31 -36.04
CA SER A 41 -24.34 19.40 -35.60
C SER A 41 -25.14 20.43 -36.43
N SER A 42 -26.12 20.00 -37.24
CA SER A 42 -27.33 20.79 -37.51
C SER A 42 -28.49 19.98 -38.09
N SER A 43 -29.69 20.54 -37.93
CA SER A 43 -31.00 19.97 -38.18
C SER A 43 -31.35 19.72 -39.65
N ARG A 44 -32.34 18.83 -39.85
CA ARG A 44 -33.43 19.10 -40.80
C ARG A 44 -34.79 18.74 -40.19
N GLN A 45 -35.60 19.77 -39.93
CA GLN A 45 -37.02 19.63 -39.58
C GLN A 45 -37.87 19.57 -40.86
N ARG A 46 -38.93 18.74 -40.84
CA ARG A 46 -40.22 18.81 -41.59
C ARG A 46 -40.75 17.38 -41.81
N ALA A 47 -42.04 17.08 -41.69
CA ALA A 47 -43.15 17.89 -41.17
C ALA A 47 -44.28 16.98 -40.63
N ALA A 48 -45.17 17.59 -39.84
CA ALA A 48 -46.30 16.95 -39.17
C ALA A 48 -47.41 16.44 -40.11
N MET A 49 -48.03 15.31 -39.72
CA MET A 49 -49.48 15.14 -39.59
C MET A 49 -49.67 14.37 -38.26
N GLU A 50 -50.46 14.77 -37.26
CA GLU A 50 -51.85 15.25 -37.20
C GLU A 50 -52.92 14.14 -37.13
N SER A 51 -53.53 14.03 -35.95
CA SER A 51 -54.82 13.39 -35.67
C SER A 51 -54.86 11.85 -35.74
N LEU A 52 -55.64 11.12 -34.94
CA LEU A 52 -56.74 11.51 -34.03
C LEU A 52 -56.62 10.83 -32.64
N ASN A 53 -56.93 11.59 -31.60
CA ASN A 53 -57.34 11.12 -30.26
C ASN A 53 -58.83 10.64 -30.34
N PRO A 54 -59.52 10.08 -29.31
CA PRO A 54 -59.41 10.49 -27.90
C PRO A 54 -59.55 9.41 -26.80
N GLN A 55 -59.23 9.81 -25.57
CA GLN A 55 -59.80 9.27 -24.34
C GLN A 55 -61.34 9.45 -24.30
N MET A 56 -62.04 8.68 -23.46
CA MET A 56 -63.18 9.20 -22.67
C MET A 56 -63.50 8.31 -21.46
N GLN A 57 -64.02 8.93 -20.40
CA GLN A 57 -64.57 8.26 -19.21
C GLN A 57 -66.09 8.52 -19.13
N GLN A 58 -66.91 7.46 -19.07
CA GLN A 58 -68.29 7.46 -18.51
C GLN A 58 -69.35 8.43 -19.13
N PRO A 59 -70.65 8.33 -18.78
CA PRO A 59 -71.48 7.14 -18.52
C PRO A 59 -72.83 7.12 -19.31
N CYS A 60 -73.55 5.99 -19.24
CA CYS A 60 -75.01 5.82 -19.46
C CYS A 60 -75.68 6.25 -20.79
N GLY A 61 -76.28 5.27 -21.50
CA GLY A 61 -77.24 5.49 -22.61
C GLY A 61 -77.95 4.19 -23.03
N VAL A 62 -79.27 4.24 -23.29
CA VAL A 62 -80.16 3.06 -23.42
C VAL A 62 -80.58 2.76 -24.89
N ARG A 63 -80.90 1.48 -25.18
CA ARG A 63 -81.64 0.90 -26.34
C ARG A 63 -80.90 0.68 -27.68
N GLY A 64 -81.06 -0.54 -28.25
CA GLY A 64 -81.76 -0.62 -29.55
C GLY A 64 -81.46 -1.75 -30.60
N VAL A 65 -82.06 -2.94 -30.42
CA VAL A 65 -82.71 -3.81 -31.48
C VAL A 65 -81.86 -4.48 -32.62
N TYR A 66 -82.41 -5.59 -33.17
CA TYR A 66 -82.05 -6.37 -34.40
C TYR A 66 -80.71 -7.17 -34.40
N GLU A 67 -80.61 -8.40 -34.96
CA GLU A 67 -81.58 -9.50 -35.18
C GLU A 67 -80.84 -10.85 -35.48
N ASP A 68 -81.59 -11.95 -35.60
CA ASP A 68 -81.19 -13.31 -36.04
C ASP A 68 -80.82 -13.38 -37.56
N PRO A 69 -80.33 -14.49 -38.22
CA PRO A 69 -80.83 -15.87 -38.05
C PRO A 69 -79.94 -17.13 -38.35
N LEU A 70 -80.39 -18.28 -37.79
CA LEU A 70 -80.49 -19.65 -38.37
C LEU A 70 -79.31 -20.39 -39.05
N THR A 71 -78.96 -21.57 -38.51
CA THR A 71 -79.17 -22.94 -39.11
C THR A 71 -78.37 -24.03 -38.34
N ALA A 72 -78.57 -25.35 -38.45
CA ALA A 72 -79.77 -26.20 -38.35
C ALA A 72 -79.37 -27.69 -38.60
N ALA A 73 -79.35 -28.57 -37.59
CA ALA A 73 -79.15 -30.03 -37.78
C ALA A 73 -79.73 -30.84 -36.59
N ALA A 74 -80.19 -32.07 -36.85
CA ALA A 74 -81.03 -32.88 -35.94
C ALA A 74 -80.25 -33.84 -35.01
N MET A 75 -80.88 -34.28 -33.91
CA MET A 75 -81.39 -35.66 -33.69
C MET A 75 -82.32 -35.71 -32.44
N THR A 76 -83.00 -36.84 -32.22
CA THR A 76 -84.06 -37.11 -31.20
C THR A 76 -84.00 -38.59 -30.76
N PRO A 77 -84.88 -39.14 -29.89
CA PRO A 77 -85.76 -38.59 -28.83
C PRO A 77 -85.20 -39.07 -27.44
N PRO A 78 -85.81 -39.93 -26.57
CA PRO A 78 -87.19 -40.08 -26.08
C PRO A 78 -87.34 -40.16 -24.51
N LEU A 79 -88.60 -40.30 -24.03
CA LEU A 79 -89.06 -40.68 -22.67
C LEU A 79 -88.85 -39.62 -21.53
N SER A 80 -89.75 -39.47 -20.53
CA SER A 80 -91.03 -40.16 -20.29
C SER A 80 -92.13 -39.26 -19.71
N SER A 81 -93.37 -39.64 -20.04
CA SER A 81 -94.69 -39.32 -19.45
C SER A 81 -94.81 -38.44 -18.18
N ALA A 82 -95.58 -37.35 -18.29
CA ALA A 82 -96.50 -36.90 -17.25
C ALA A 82 -97.81 -36.41 -17.90
N GLN A 83 -98.96 -37.00 -17.57
CA GLN A 83 -100.25 -36.68 -18.19
C GLN A 83 -100.98 -35.56 -17.44
N ALA A 84 -101.18 -34.42 -18.09
CA ALA A 84 -102.13 -33.41 -17.64
C ALA A 84 -103.50 -33.67 -18.27
N LEU A 85 -104.40 -34.36 -17.54
CA LEU A 85 -105.76 -34.62 -18.00
C LEU A 85 -106.66 -33.38 -17.85
N SER A 86 -106.68 -32.55 -18.90
CA SER A 86 -107.71 -31.53 -19.10
C SER A 86 -109.03 -32.20 -19.54
N MET A 87 -110.04 -32.22 -18.67
CA MET A 87 -111.41 -32.57 -19.06
C MET A 87 -112.29 -31.31 -19.19
N SER A 88 -112.68 -31.00 -20.42
CA SER A 88 -113.68 -29.98 -20.73
C SER A 88 -115.11 -30.50 -20.52
N LEU A 89 -116.03 -29.61 -20.11
CA LEU A 89 -117.45 -29.92 -19.98
C LEU A 89 -118.06 -30.45 -21.30
N GLY A 90 -118.81 -31.55 -21.20
CA GLY A 90 -119.93 -31.87 -22.09
C GLY A 90 -121.21 -31.85 -21.25
N ALA A 91 -122.26 -31.17 -21.71
CA ALA A 91 -123.47 -30.93 -20.93
C ALA A 91 -124.73 -31.53 -21.58
N ALA A 92 -125.34 -32.50 -20.90
CA ALA A 92 -126.75 -32.89 -21.05
C ALA A 92 -127.19 -33.66 -19.78
N ASP A 93 -128.51 -33.67 -19.54
CA ASP A 93 -129.28 -34.52 -18.63
C ASP A 93 -128.89 -34.60 -17.14
N GLN A 94 -129.66 -33.86 -16.33
CA GLN A 94 -129.68 -33.95 -14.87
C GLN A 94 -130.49 -35.17 -14.39
N PRO A 95 -130.00 -35.89 -13.39
CA PRO A 95 -130.78 -36.28 -12.22
C PRO A 95 -130.61 -35.23 -11.10
N TYR A 96 -131.51 -35.25 -10.11
CA TYR A 96 -131.48 -34.30 -8.99
C TYR A 96 -130.32 -34.61 -8.02
N ILE A 97 -129.18 -33.93 -8.20
CA ILE A 97 -128.02 -34.05 -7.31
C ILE A 97 -128.29 -33.20 -6.05
N GLY A 98 -128.57 -33.88 -4.93
CA GLY A 98 -128.82 -33.22 -3.65
C GLY A 98 -127.60 -32.45 -3.13
N GLU A 99 -127.85 -31.39 -2.34
CA GLU A 99 -126.82 -30.46 -1.87
C GLU A 99 -125.64 -31.17 -1.20
N ALA A 100 -125.89 -32.22 -0.41
CA ALA A 100 -124.86 -33.01 0.25
C ALA A 100 -123.82 -33.64 -0.71
N SER A 101 -124.20 -34.00 -1.94
CA SER A 101 -123.28 -34.53 -2.94
C SER A 101 -122.50 -33.46 -3.70
N LEU A 102 -123.07 -32.26 -3.88
CA LEU A 102 -122.30 -31.08 -4.32
C LEU A 102 -121.29 -30.67 -3.25
N ASP A 103 -121.69 -30.68 -1.98
CA ASP A 103 -120.82 -30.41 -0.84
C ASP A 103 -119.69 -31.45 -0.72
N PHE A 104 -119.97 -32.73 -0.98
CA PHE A 104 -118.94 -33.76 -1.03
C PHE A 104 -117.92 -33.52 -2.17
N GLN A 105 -118.40 -33.23 -3.39
CA GLN A 105 -117.52 -32.86 -4.50
C GLN A 105 -116.69 -31.60 -4.19
N ARG A 106 -117.30 -30.59 -3.55
CA ARG A 106 -116.63 -29.36 -3.15
C ARG A 106 -115.54 -29.60 -2.11
N ARG A 107 -115.82 -30.46 -1.10
CA ARG A 107 -114.82 -30.88 -0.08
C ARG A 107 -113.71 -31.72 -0.69
N LEU A 108 -114.01 -32.61 -1.64
CA LEU A 108 -113.01 -33.42 -2.35
C LEU A 108 -112.07 -32.54 -3.20
N LEU A 109 -112.62 -31.61 -3.97
CA LEU A 109 -111.84 -30.62 -4.73
C LEU A 109 -111.03 -29.71 -3.79
N GLN A 110 -111.60 -29.28 -2.67
CA GLN A 110 -110.88 -28.48 -1.67
C GLN A 110 -109.75 -29.26 -1.00
N GLN A 111 -109.92 -30.56 -0.75
CA GLN A 111 -108.87 -31.45 -0.26
C GLN A 111 -107.76 -31.64 -1.30
N GLN A 112 -108.11 -31.84 -2.58
CA GLN A 112 -107.14 -31.93 -3.68
C GLN A 112 -106.36 -30.63 -3.86
N VAL A 113 -107.02 -29.46 -3.79
CA VAL A 113 -106.34 -28.15 -3.84
C VAL A 113 -105.43 -27.94 -2.62
N GLN A 114 -105.85 -28.33 -1.42
CA GLN A 114 -104.98 -28.27 -0.23
C GLN A 114 -103.78 -29.23 -0.34
N GLN A 115 -103.96 -30.42 -0.92
CA GLN A 115 -102.86 -31.37 -1.14
C GLN A 115 -101.88 -30.83 -2.18
N ALA A 116 -102.37 -30.40 -3.35
CA ALA A 116 -101.56 -29.78 -4.39
C ALA A 116 -100.82 -28.52 -3.87
N HIS A 117 -101.44 -27.73 -2.99
CA HIS A 117 -100.76 -26.58 -2.36
C HIS A 117 -99.62 -27.01 -1.42
N ARG A 118 -99.80 -28.08 -0.62
CA ARG A 118 -98.72 -28.66 0.20
C ARG A 118 -97.60 -29.24 -0.65
N GLU A 119 -97.93 -29.89 -1.76
CA GLU A 119 -96.95 -30.44 -2.72
C GLU A 119 -96.18 -29.32 -3.44
N VAL A 120 -96.85 -28.22 -3.82
CA VAL A 120 -96.19 -27.02 -4.39
C VAL A 120 -95.29 -26.32 -3.38
N GLU A 121 -95.71 -26.13 -2.12
CA GLU A 121 -94.86 -25.54 -1.09
C GLU A 121 -93.68 -26.45 -0.73
N ARG A 122 -93.85 -27.78 -0.76
CA ARG A 122 -92.75 -28.75 -0.65
C ARG A 122 -91.75 -28.61 -1.81
N LEU A 123 -92.22 -28.65 -3.06
CA LEU A 123 -91.37 -28.51 -4.25
C LEU A 123 -90.66 -27.15 -4.30
N LYS A 124 -91.30 -26.10 -3.79
CA LYS A 124 -90.73 -24.76 -3.60
C LYS A 124 -89.63 -24.75 -2.53
N GLY A 125 -89.78 -25.51 -1.44
CA GLY A 125 -88.71 -25.76 -0.47
C GLY A 125 -87.53 -26.52 -1.08
N GLU A 126 -87.80 -27.62 -1.80
CA GLU A 126 -86.77 -28.40 -2.52
C GLU A 126 -86.05 -27.58 -3.60
N LEU A 127 -86.75 -26.65 -4.27
CA LEU A 127 -86.17 -25.65 -5.19
C LEU A 127 -85.35 -24.58 -4.47
N GLN A 128 -85.76 -24.13 -3.28
CA GLN A 128 -84.99 -23.19 -2.48
C GLN A 128 -83.70 -23.83 -1.94
N GLU A 129 -83.75 -25.07 -1.45
CA GLU A 129 -82.56 -25.82 -1.04
C GLU A 129 -81.62 -26.10 -2.21
N THR A 130 -82.12 -26.55 -3.37
CA THR A 130 -81.25 -26.80 -4.53
C THR A 130 -80.65 -25.51 -5.10
N ASN A 131 -81.39 -24.39 -5.06
CA ASN A 131 -80.84 -23.09 -5.43
C ASN A 131 -79.79 -22.58 -4.43
N ALA A 132 -79.96 -22.83 -3.12
CA ALA A 132 -78.95 -22.53 -2.11
C ALA A 132 -77.66 -23.35 -2.33
N ARG A 133 -77.78 -24.68 -2.51
CA ARG A 133 -76.65 -25.56 -2.86
C ARG A 133 -75.97 -25.12 -4.18
N LEU A 134 -76.72 -24.53 -5.12
CA LEU A 134 -76.17 -23.93 -6.34
C LEU A 134 -75.50 -22.55 -6.12
N SER A 135 -75.91 -21.74 -5.14
CA SER A 135 -75.14 -20.55 -4.75
C SER A 135 -73.85 -20.92 -4.02
N ASP A 136 -73.90 -21.92 -3.14
CA ASP A 136 -72.75 -22.34 -2.33
C ASP A 136 -71.66 -22.96 -3.22
N THR A 137 -72.05 -23.88 -4.12
CA THR A 137 -71.11 -24.46 -5.10
C THR A 137 -70.55 -23.42 -6.07
N ARG A 138 -71.34 -22.40 -6.48
CA ARG A 138 -70.82 -21.26 -7.25
C ARG A 138 -69.82 -20.43 -6.45
N HIS A 139 -70.11 -20.15 -5.17
CA HIS A 139 -69.20 -19.41 -4.30
C HIS A 139 -67.85 -20.15 -4.19
N HIS A 140 -67.89 -21.45 -3.91
CA HIS A 140 -66.71 -22.29 -3.81
C HIS A 140 -65.91 -22.37 -5.12
N LEU A 141 -66.58 -22.35 -6.28
CA LEU A 141 -65.92 -22.26 -7.60
C LEU A 141 -65.25 -20.90 -7.82
N HIS A 142 -65.84 -19.80 -7.31
CA HIS A 142 -65.21 -18.47 -7.31
C HIS A 142 -64.02 -18.39 -6.34
N GLU A 143 -64.11 -18.98 -5.14
CA GLU A 143 -63.00 -19.09 -4.19
C GLU A 143 -61.84 -19.88 -4.78
N GLN A 144 -62.10 -21.07 -5.35
CA GLN A 144 -61.10 -21.86 -6.05
C GLN A 144 -60.47 -21.08 -7.21
N LYS A 145 -61.26 -20.36 -8.02
CA LYS A 145 -60.74 -19.53 -9.11
C LYS A 145 -59.82 -18.41 -8.59
N ALA A 146 -60.16 -17.78 -7.47
CA ALA A 146 -59.32 -16.77 -6.81
C ALA A 146 -58.04 -17.36 -6.21
N ALA A 147 -58.10 -18.57 -5.66
CA ALA A 147 -56.94 -19.31 -5.19
C ALA A 147 -56.00 -19.66 -6.37
N TYR A 148 -56.53 -20.12 -7.50
CA TYR A 148 -55.76 -20.42 -8.72
C TYR A 148 -55.13 -19.17 -9.36
N THR A 149 -55.81 -18.01 -9.39
CA THR A 149 -55.17 -16.77 -9.88
C THR A 149 -54.10 -16.28 -8.90
N SER A 150 -54.34 -16.32 -7.59
CA SER A 150 -53.33 -16.01 -6.57
C SER A 150 -52.09 -16.89 -6.70
N LEU A 151 -52.28 -18.20 -6.88
CA LEU A 151 -51.21 -19.17 -7.10
C LEU A 151 -50.45 -18.91 -8.42
N THR A 152 -51.16 -18.58 -9.50
CA THR A 152 -50.55 -18.19 -10.79
C THR A 152 -49.68 -16.94 -10.65
N HIS A 153 -50.14 -15.90 -9.93
CA HIS A 153 -49.33 -14.70 -9.66
C HIS A 153 -48.12 -14.99 -8.77
N ARG A 154 -48.25 -15.89 -7.78
CA ARG A 154 -47.10 -16.37 -6.98
C ARG A 154 -46.07 -17.09 -7.87
N TYR A 155 -46.51 -17.98 -8.76
CA TYR A 155 -45.59 -18.63 -9.69
C TYR A 155 -44.93 -17.64 -10.66
N SER A 156 -45.67 -16.71 -11.27
CA SER A 156 -45.12 -15.66 -12.14
C SER A 156 -44.02 -14.87 -11.42
N THR A 157 -44.32 -14.33 -10.23
CA THR A 157 -43.36 -13.56 -9.44
C THR A 157 -42.17 -14.38 -8.94
N THR A 158 -42.29 -15.70 -8.74
CA THR A 158 -41.12 -16.56 -8.50
C THR A 158 -40.28 -16.79 -9.76
N VAL A 159 -40.88 -16.89 -10.95
CA VAL A 159 -40.14 -17.03 -12.23
C VAL A 159 -39.45 -15.72 -12.61
N GLU A 160 -40.08 -14.56 -12.36
CA GLU A 160 -39.47 -13.23 -12.51
C GLU A 160 -38.28 -13.05 -11.57
N LYS A 161 -38.38 -13.52 -10.31
CA LYS A 161 -37.25 -13.55 -9.37
C LYS A 161 -36.15 -14.52 -9.81
N LEU A 162 -36.49 -15.71 -10.29
CA LEU A 162 -35.50 -16.67 -10.77
C LEU A 162 -34.75 -16.16 -12.00
N THR A 163 -35.44 -15.58 -12.98
CA THR A 163 -34.80 -15.03 -14.20
C THR A 163 -33.94 -13.79 -13.91
N THR A 164 -34.29 -12.98 -12.91
CA THR A 164 -33.42 -11.88 -12.43
C THR A 164 -32.23 -12.36 -11.59
N THR A 165 -32.36 -13.48 -10.85
CA THR A 165 -31.16 -14.14 -10.27
C THR A 165 -30.29 -14.83 -11.34
N GLU A 166 -30.87 -15.35 -12.41
CA GLU A 166 -30.12 -15.97 -13.51
C GLU A 166 -29.31 -14.95 -14.31
N SER A 167 -29.85 -13.73 -14.52
CA SER A 167 -29.10 -12.65 -15.18
C SER A 167 -27.98 -12.08 -14.31
N THR A 168 -28.18 -11.97 -12.99
CA THR A 168 -27.12 -11.53 -12.06
C THR A 168 -26.04 -12.60 -11.85
N ILE A 169 -26.37 -13.90 -11.90
CA ILE A 169 -25.37 -14.97 -11.94
C ILE A 169 -24.50 -14.85 -13.21
N LYS A 170 -25.11 -14.63 -14.38
CA LYS A 170 -24.36 -14.47 -15.65
C LYS A 170 -23.43 -13.25 -15.65
N THR A 171 -23.84 -12.11 -15.09
CA THR A 171 -22.96 -10.94 -14.98
C THR A 171 -21.80 -11.18 -14.01
N LEU A 172 -22.03 -11.91 -12.91
CA LEU A 172 -20.97 -12.35 -11.99
C LEU A 172 -20.00 -13.34 -12.66
N GLU A 173 -20.49 -14.29 -13.45
CA GLU A 173 -19.65 -15.21 -14.24
C GLU A 173 -18.78 -14.46 -15.25
N GLU A 174 -19.35 -13.49 -15.98
CA GLU A 174 -18.59 -12.60 -16.86
C GLU A 174 -17.52 -11.80 -16.12
N GLN A 175 -17.85 -11.24 -14.95
CA GLN A 175 -16.89 -10.51 -14.10
C GLN A 175 -15.76 -11.43 -13.62
N LEU A 176 -16.07 -12.66 -13.22
CA LEU A 176 -15.08 -13.66 -12.78
C LEU A 176 -14.16 -14.09 -13.93
N ILE A 177 -14.67 -14.18 -15.16
CA ILE A 177 -13.86 -14.39 -16.37
C ILE A 177 -12.96 -13.18 -16.66
N LYS A 178 -13.49 -11.94 -16.58
CA LYS A 178 -12.73 -10.69 -16.75
C LYS A 178 -11.59 -10.60 -15.72
N GLU A 179 -11.86 -10.89 -14.46
CA GLU A 179 -10.86 -10.96 -13.39
C GLU A 179 -9.81 -12.04 -13.62
N ARG A 180 -10.19 -13.26 -14.04
CA ARG A 180 -9.20 -14.32 -14.38
C ARG A 180 -8.26 -13.87 -15.49
N ASN A 181 -8.79 -13.22 -16.53
CA ASN A 181 -8.00 -12.70 -17.63
C ASN A 181 -7.06 -11.56 -17.18
N GLN A 182 -7.53 -10.64 -16.34
CA GLN A 182 -6.70 -9.59 -15.72
C GLN A 182 -5.59 -10.18 -14.84
N ARG A 183 -5.91 -11.16 -13.99
CA ARG A 183 -4.93 -11.85 -13.14
C ARG A 183 -3.85 -12.57 -13.97
N HIS A 184 -4.23 -13.20 -15.09
CA HIS A 184 -3.27 -13.80 -16.03
C HIS A 184 -2.42 -12.74 -16.76
N GLN A 185 -2.99 -11.59 -17.12
CA GLN A 185 -2.25 -10.50 -17.75
C GLN A 185 -1.23 -9.88 -16.79
N VAL A 186 -1.63 -9.56 -15.56
CA VAL A 186 -0.71 -9.09 -14.49
C VAL A 186 0.34 -10.15 -14.15
N GLN A 187 0.03 -11.45 -14.26
CA GLN A 187 1.04 -12.50 -14.11
C GLN A 187 2.08 -12.49 -15.24
N LYS A 188 1.66 -12.34 -16.51
CA LYS A 188 2.60 -12.19 -17.64
C LYS A 188 3.49 -10.97 -17.47
N GLU A 189 2.92 -9.82 -17.13
CA GLU A 189 3.68 -8.58 -16.89
C GLU A 189 4.71 -8.74 -15.76
N ARG A 190 4.36 -9.48 -14.69
CA ARG A 190 5.31 -9.84 -13.62
C ARG A 190 6.40 -10.82 -14.08
N GLU A 191 6.11 -11.71 -15.02
CA GLU A 191 7.08 -12.65 -15.58
C GLU A 191 8.01 -11.95 -16.59
N GLU A 192 7.49 -11.03 -17.41
CA GLU A 192 8.25 -10.12 -18.28
C GLU A 192 9.16 -9.20 -17.46
N GLN A 193 8.66 -8.59 -16.38
CA GLN A 193 9.47 -7.78 -15.45
C GLN A 193 10.58 -8.61 -14.79
N ARG A 194 10.32 -9.88 -14.42
CA ARG A 194 11.34 -10.79 -13.89
C ARG A 194 12.39 -11.18 -14.93
N LEU A 195 12.04 -11.25 -16.21
CA LEU A 195 13.01 -11.47 -17.29
C LEU A 195 13.85 -10.22 -17.52
N ALA A 196 13.23 -9.04 -17.64
CA ALA A 196 13.92 -7.76 -17.79
C ALA A 196 14.89 -7.47 -16.61
N LEU A 197 14.51 -7.81 -15.37
CA LEU A 197 15.40 -7.70 -14.22
C LEU A 197 16.62 -8.63 -14.34
N ARG A 198 16.44 -9.89 -14.75
CA ARG A 198 17.57 -10.82 -14.98
C ARG A 198 18.49 -10.37 -16.12
N GLU A 199 17.92 -9.78 -17.17
CA GLU A 199 18.71 -9.20 -18.27
C GLU A 199 19.49 -7.97 -17.81
N ALA A 200 18.91 -7.13 -16.94
CA ALA A 200 19.59 -6.00 -16.31
C ALA A 200 20.68 -6.46 -15.34
N GLU A 201 20.44 -7.49 -14.51
CA GLU A 201 21.45 -8.15 -13.67
C GLU A 201 22.61 -8.70 -14.51
N TRP A 202 22.32 -9.39 -15.62
CA TRP A 202 23.34 -9.88 -16.57
C TRP A 202 24.09 -8.75 -17.30
N ALA A 203 23.42 -7.64 -17.60
CA ALA A 203 24.06 -6.45 -18.16
C ALA A 203 24.97 -5.79 -17.12
N GLN A 204 24.53 -5.70 -15.86
CA GLN A 204 25.32 -5.20 -14.74
C GLN A 204 26.54 -6.09 -14.47
N GLU A 205 26.40 -7.41 -14.40
CA GLU A 205 27.53 -8.34 -14.30
C GLU A 205 28.52 -8.17 -15.46
N ARG A 206 28.01 -8.01 -16.69
CA ARG A 206 28.83 -7.83 -17.89
C ARG A 206 29.58 -6.50 -17.87
N LEU A 207 28.96 -5.44 -17.37
CA LEU A 207 29.61 -4.15 -17.11
C LEU A 207 30.60 -4.22 -15.95
N HIS A 208 30.32 -5.01 -14.89
CA HIS A 208 31.23 -5.22 -13.78
C HIS A 208 32.48 -6.00 -14.20
N ARG A 209 32.31 -7.08 -14.98
CA ARG A 209 33.42 -7.83 -15.59
C ARG A 209 34.23 -6.95 -16.55
N ARG A 210 33.58 -6.08 -17.33
CA ARG A 210 34.26 -5.08 -18.17
C ARG A 210 34.98 -4.01 -17.36
N LEU A 211 34.42 -3.55 -16.24
CA LEU A 211 35.09 -2.62 -15.32
C LEU A 211 36.33 -3.26 -14.70
N GLN A 212 36.22 -4.49 -14.18
CA GLN A 212 37.36 -5.24 -13.66
C GLN A 212 38.44 -5.50 -14.71
N GLN A 213 38.06 -5.78 -15.96
CA GLN A 213 38.99 -5.88 -17.09
C GLN A 213 39.64 -4.53 -17.43
N LEU A 214 38.87 -3.45 -17.45
CA LEU A 214 39.38 -2.09 -17.67
C LEU A 214 40.22 -1.60 -16.49
N GLU A 215 40.00 -2.07 -15.27
CA GLU A 215 40.78 -1.75 -14.07
C GLU A 215 42.10 -2.51 -14.07
N ALA A 216 42.08 -3.80 -14.44
CA ALA A 216 43.29 -4.56 -14.74
C ALA A 216 44.12 -3.94 -15.89
N CYS A 217 43.47 -3.29 -16.85
CA CYS A 217 44.12 -2.58 -17.97
C CYS A 217 44.34 -1.07 -17.74
N LYS A 218 43.88 -0.47 -16.64
CA LYS A 218 44.07 0.96 -16.31
C LYS A 218 45.45 1.23 -15.70
N GLY A 219 46.11 0.18 -15.21
CA GLY A 219 47.55 0.22 -14.98
C GLY A 219 48.30 0.27 -16.31
N LEU A 220 48.63 1.47 -16.78
CA LEU A 220 49.91 1.64 -17.48
C LEU A 220 50.99 1.03 -16.57
N ASP A 221 51.85 0.14 -17.09
CA ASP A 221 52.90 -0.47 -16.28
C ASP A 221 53.70 0.67 -15.61
N PRO A 222 53.81 0.72 -14.27
CA PRO A 222 54.56 1.80 -13.61
C PRO A 222 55.97 1.94 -14.19
N LYS A 223 56.59 0.85 -14.66
CA LYS A 223 57.91 0.85 -15.30
C LYS A 223 57.92 1.45 -16.71
N GLU A 224 56.78 1.57 -17.36
CA GLU A 224 56.62 2.24 -18.66
C GLU A 224 56.21 3.71 -18.48
N VAL A 225 55.46 4.03 -17.43
CA VAL A 225 55.23 5.41 -16.97
C VAL A 225 56.54 6.04 -16.48
N GLU A 226 57.30 5.33 -15.64
CA GLU A 226 58.63 5.73 -15.15
C GLU A 226 59.56 6.01 -16.33
N ARG A 227 59.73 5.07 -17.28
CA ARG A 227 60.57 5.29 -18.47
C ARG A 227 60.11 6.49 -19.31
N ARG A 228 58.80 6.67 -19.56
CA ARG A 228 58.32 7.84 -20.32
C ARG A 228 58.39 9.16 -19.54
N LEU A 229 58.46 9.13 -18.21
CA LEU A 229 58.77 10.30 -17.38
C LEU A 229 60.27 10.58 -17.36
N GLU A 230 61.12 9.56 -17.32
CA GLU A 230 62.58 9.67 -17.46
C GLU A 230 62.94 10.27 -18.83
N ASP A 231 62.38 9.75 -19.92
CA ASP A 231 62.56 10.28 -21.29
C ASP A 231 62.13 11.76 -21.38
N ARG A 232 60.96 12.12 -20.85
CA ARG A 232 60.48 13.52 -20.86
C ARG A 232 61.25 14.43 -19.91
N SER A 233 61.86 13.90 -18.85
CA SER A 233 62.66 14.68 -17.90
C SER A 233 63.96 15.23 -18.49
N HIS A 234 64.44 14.65 -19.60
CA HIS A 234 65.65 15.10 -20.30
C HIS A 234 65.48 16.43 -21.05
N PHE A 235 64.25 16.91 -21.26
CA PHE A 235 63.95 18.12 -22.05
C PHE A 235 63.18 19.22 -21.30
N ILE A 236 62.98 19.10 -19.98
CA ILE A 236 62.39 20.16 -19.16
C ILE A 236 63.46 20.73 -18.22
N PRO A 237 63.78 22.05 -18.28
CA PRO A 237 64.70 22.69 -17.35
C PRO A 237 64.18 22.63 -15.91
N THR A 238 64.56 21.57 -15.17
CA THR A 238 64.20 21.40 -13.75
C THR A 238 64.70 22.54 -12.87
N VAL A 239 65.71 23.29 -13.32
CA VAL A 239 66.18 24.55 -12.72
C VAL A 239 65.11 25.64 -12.81
N GLU A 240 64.41 25.79 -13.93
CA GLU A 240 63.41 26.84 -14.14
C GLU A 240 62.10 26.54 -13.41
N VAL A 241 61.66 25.28 -13.42
CA VAL A 241 60.48 24.85 -12.64
C VAL A 241 60.75 24.97 -11.14
N ARG A 242 61.94 24.58 -10.66
CA ARG A 242 62.33 24.80 -9.25
C ARG A 242 62.49 26.27 -8.93
N ARG A 243 63.03 27.07 -9.85
CA ARG A 243 63.14 28.53 -9.70
C ARG A 243 61.75 29.16 -9.55
N MET A 244 60.82 28.88 -10.46
CA MET A 244 59.40 29.27 -10.38
C MET A 244 58.77 28.84 -9.04
N GLN A 245 59.02 27.60 -8.59
CA GLN A 245 58.53 27.13 -7.29
C GLN A 245 59.15 27.88 -6.11
N THR A 246 60.43 28.22 -6.14
CA THR A 246 61.08 29.04 -5.10
C THR A 246 60.66 30.52 -5.16
N GLU A 247 60.45 31.08 -6.34
CA GLU A 247 59.95 32.45 -6.53
C GLU A 247 58.50 32.55 -6.03
N MET A 248 57.64 31.59 -6.35
CA MET A 248 56.28 31.45 -5.79
C MET A 248 56.28 31.20 -4.28
N HIS A 249 57.18 30.35 -3.76
CA HIS A 249 57.29 30.14 -2.32
C HIS A 249 57.73 31.40 -1.58
N ASN A 250 58.69 32.16 -2.17
CA ASN A 250 59.14 33.43 -1.64
C ASN A 250 58.04 34.51 -1.71
N THR A 251 57.27 34.62 -2.81
CA THR A 251 56.15 35.58 -2.86
C THR A 251 55.08 35.21 -1.84
N HIS A 252 54.69 33.94 -1.73
CA HIS A 252 53.76 33.47 -0.70
C HIS A 252 54.29 33.76 0.72
N GLN A 253 55.57 33.53 1.01
CA GLN A 253 56.18 33.85 2.30
C GLN A 253 56.11 35.36 2.59
N THR A 254 56.49 36.23 1.63
CA THR A 254 56.39 37.68 1.82
C THR A 254 54.94 38.18 1.96
N LEU A 255 53.96 37.45 1.44
CA LEU A 255 52.54 37.72 1.62
C LEU A 255 52.08 37.31 3.03
N VAL A 256 52.51 36.14 3.52
CA VAL A 256 52.30 35.70 4.90
C VAL A 256 52.96 36.66 5.90
N ASP A 257 54.20 37.08 5.66
CA ASP A 257 54.92 38.01 6.52
C ASP A 257 54.24 39.40 6.54
N ARG A 258 53.65 39.84 5.42
CA ARG A 258 52.81 41.05 5.34
C ARG A 258 51.48 40.90 6.07
N LEU A 259 50.84 39.73 6.00
CA LEU A 259 49.60 39.47 6.71
C LEU A 259 49.83 39.39 8.21
N LEU A 260 50.89 38.70 8.65
CA LEU A 260 51.33 38.65 10.05
C LEU A 260 51.65 40.05 10.58
N THR A 261 52.51 40.83 9.91
CA THR A 261 52.80 42.21 10.35
C THR A 261 51.57 43.12 10.32
N SER A 262 50.60 42.89 9.42
CA SER A 262 49.31 43.59 9.46
C SER A 262 48.45 43.20 10.67
N LEU A 263 48.42 41.91 11.06
CA LEU A 263 47.69 41.41 12.22
C LEU A 263 48.35 41.78 13.54
N GLU A 264 49.69 41.84 13.58
CA GLU A 264 50.48 42.41 14.67
C GLU A 264 50.17 43.90 14.84
N SER A 265 50.01 44.66 13.74
CA SER A 265 49.56 46.06 13.82
C SER A 265 48.09 46.21 14.24
N LEU A 266 47.24 45.23 13.93
CA LEU A 266 45.82 45.21 14.30
C LEU A 266 45.62 44.84 15.79
N THR A 267 46.48 44.00 16.34
CA THR A 267 46.51 43.63 17.77
C THR A 267 47.22 44.69 18.61
N ALA A 268 48.34 45.25 18.13
CA ALA A 268 48.95 46.41 18.78
C ALA A 268 48.03 47.65 18.82
N SER A 269 46.97 47.70 18.00
CA SER A 269 45.93 48.75 18.04
C SER A 269 44.61 48.32 18.71
N SER A 270 44.47 47.07 19.18
CA SER A 270 43.28 46.67 19.96
C SER A 270 43.32 47.16 21.41
N ASP A 271 44.51 47.38 21.96
CA ASP A 271 44.71 47.44 23.41
C ASP A 271 44.42 48.82 24.05
N GLU A 272 44.30 49.89 23.25
CA GLU A 272 44.15 51.28 23.75
C GLU A 272 42.70 51.83 23.82
N SER A 273 41.91 51.28 24.75
CA SER A 273 40.78 51.95 25.42
C SER A 273 39.46 52.19 24.64
N GLN A 274 38.44 52.73 25.34
CA GLN A 274 37.01 52.55 25.02
C GLN A 274 36.46 53.31 23.82
N THR A 275 37.20 54.27 23.24
CA THR A 275 36.88 54.77 21.89
C THR A 275 36.90 53.66 20.85
N ASN A 276 37.65 52.58 21.11
CA ASN A 276 37.88 51.50 20.15
C ASN A 276 36.65 50.64 19.86
N VAL A 277 35.52 50.74 20.56
CA VAL A 277 34.29 50.09 20.06
C VAL A 277 33.66 50.89 18.92
N PHE A 278 33.69 52.22 18.99
CA PHE A 278 33.23 53.07 17.88
C PHE A 278 34.27 53.14 16.76
N VAL A 279 35.57 53.17 17.09
CA VAL A 279 36.66 53.13 16.11
C VAL A 279 36.80 51.74 15.49
N ALA A 280 36.61 50.63 16.21
CA ALA A 280 36.54 49.30 15.60
C ALA A 280 35.25 49.10 14.82
N ARG A 281 34.10 49.66 15.24
CA ARG A 281 32.90 49.62 14.39
C ARG A 281 33.07 50.49 13.13
N SER A 282 33.75 51.63 13.21
CA SER A 282 34.07 52.45 12.03
C SER A 282 35.24 51.91 11.23
N SER A 283 36.15 51.12 11.79
CA SER A 283 37.25 50.47 11.06
C SER A 283 36.83 49.12 10.50
N VAL A 284 35.89 48.41 11.09
CA VAL A 284 35.18 47.27 10.48
C VAL A 284 34.22 47.77 9.41
N LEU A 285 33.51 48.90 9.59
CA LEU A 285 32.77 49.52 8.49
C LEU A 285 33.71 50.10 7.43
N SER A 286 34.84 50.71 7.80
CA SER A 286 35.84 51.20 6.83
C SER A 286 36.57 50.08 6.12
N ALA A 287 36.79 48.93 6.78
CA ALA A 287 37.35 47.73 6.20
C ALA A 287 36.29 46.97 5.41
N LEU A 288 35.01 47.06 5.73
CA LEU A 288 33.93 46.61 4.86
C LEU A 288 33.83 47.51 3.62
N THR A 289 33.97 48.84 3.74
CA THR A 289 34.00 49.72 2.56
C THR A 289 35.31 49.66 1.80
N ASP A 290 36.44 49.30 2.41
CA ASP A 290 37.72 49.07 1.71
C ASP A 290 37.89 47.62 1.26
N VAL A 291 37.17 46.64 1.81
CA VAL A 291 36.97 45.31 1.21
C VAL A 291 35.97 45.40 0.07
N ASP A 292 34.90 46.19 0.18
CA ASP A 292 33.96 46.50 -0.90
C ASP A 292 34.63 47.34 -2.00
N ALA A 293 35.50 48.29 -1.65
CA ALA A 293 36.30 49.02 -2.63
C ALA A 293 37.52 48.21 -3.12
N ARG A 294 37.99 47.19 -2.40
CA ARG A 294 38.92 46.18 -2.93
C ARG A 294 38.20 45.14 -3.78
N LEU A 295 36.93 44.85 -3.54
CA LEU A 295 36.08 44.03 -4.41
C LEU A 295 35.80 44.81 -5.68
N LYS A 296 35.30 46.05 -5.60
CA LYS A 296 35.13 46.93 -6.76
C LYS A 296 36.43 47.26 -7.48
N ARG A 297 37.58 47.26 -6.81
CA ARG A 297 38.91 47.30 -7.47
C ARG A 297 39.32 45.93 -8.03
N ALA A 298 38.96 44.81 -7.42
CA ALA A 298 39.24 43.46 -7.91
C ALA A 298 38.38 43.13 -9.13
N GLU A 299 37.07 43.38 -9.04
CA GLU A 299 36.08 43.46 -10.12
C GLU A 299 36.57 44.41 -11.20
N ALA A 300 36.95 45.66 -10.91
CA ALA A 300 37.52 46.53 -11.94
C ALA A 300 38.85 46.01 -12.52
N THR A 301 39.71 45.33 -11.75
CA THR A 301 40.89 44.65 -12.32
C THR A 301 40.56 43.33 -13.02
N LEU A 302 39.39 42.73 -12.79
CA LEU A 302 38.91 41.55 -13.49
C LEU A 302 38.22 41.98 -14.78
N ASP A 303 37.48 43.09 -14.79
CA ASP A 303 37.00 43.79 -15.97
C ASP A 303 38.18 44.34 -16.78
N ASP A 304 39.24 44.85 -16.15
CA ASP A 304 40.45 45.32 -16.83
C ASP A 304 41.37 44.17 -17.25
N VAL A 305 41.32 43.00 -16.60
CA VAL A 305 41.99 41.76 -17.05
C VAL A 305 41.19 41.09 -18.17
N ASP A 306 39.86 41.11 -18.12
CA ASP A 306 39.00 40.61 -19.20
C ASP A 306 39.09 41.56 -20.40
N LYS A 307 39.09 42.89 -20.20
CA LYS A 307 39.47 43.87 -21.24
C LYS A 307 40.89 43.65 -21.74
N GLN A 308 41.89 43.47 -20.88
CA GLN A 308 43.25 43.13 -21.33
C GLN A 308 43.30 41.78 -22.04
N TRP A 309 42.38 40.84 -21.76
CA TRP A 309 42.32 39.53 -22.40
C TRP A 309 41.51 39.55 -23.70
N THR A 310 40.53 40.44 -23.86
CA THR A 310 39.92 40.77 -25.15
C THR A 310 40.85 41.64 -25.98
N ASP A 311 41.54 42.62 -25.41
CA ASP A 311 42.54 43.44 -26.09
C ASP A 311 43.80 42.63 -26.44
N TYR A 312 44.13 41.59 -25.66
CA TYR A 312 45.17 40.61 -26.02
C TYR A 312 44.64 39.53 -26.96
N ARG A 313 43.36 39.14 -26.92
CA ARG A 313 42.78 38.22 -27.91
C ARG A 313 42.66 38.93 -29.25
N ASP A 314 41.91 40.03 -29.32
CA ASP A 314 41.87 40.91 -30.47
C ASP A 314 43.27 41.40 -30.87
N GLY A 315 44.16 41.63 -29.90
CA GLY A 315 45.55 41.98 -30.13
C GLY A 315 46.31 40.87 -30.82
N ALA A 316 46.20 39.63 -30.34
CA ALA A 316 46.78 38.44 -30.96
C ALA A 316 46.06 38.05 -32.26
N GLU A 317 44.77 38.35 -32.43
CA GLU A 317 44.02 38.15 -33.68
C GLU A 317 44.43 39.19 -34.72
N ARG A 318 44.66 40.46 -34.32
CA ARG A 318 45.27 41.50 -35.17
C ARG A 318 46.73 41.18 -35.46
N GLU A 319 47.55 40.82 -34.48
CA GLU A 319 48.95 40.43 -34.66
C GLU A 319 49.08 39.15 -35.50
N THR A 320 48.18 38.16 -35.39
CA THR A 320 48.18 36.99 -36.27
C THR A 320 47.58 37.28 -37.64
N GLN A 321 46.64 38.22 -37.78
CA GLN A 321 46.20 38.70 -39.10
C GLN A 321 47.28 39.56 -39.78
N GLU A 322 47.96 40.44 -39.05
CA GLU A 322 49.09 41.26 -39.53
C GLU A 322 50.32 40.39 -39.80
N PHE A 323 50.61 39.38 -38.97
CA PHE A 323 51.64 38.38 -39.24
C PHE A 323 51.26 37.48 -40.42
N LEU A 324 49.98 37.08 -40.57
CA LEU A 324 49.53 36.31 -41.74
C LEU A 324 49.60 37.17 -43.01
N LEU A 325 49.21 38.44 -42.96
CA LEU A 325 49.33 39.39 -44.07
C LEU A 325 50.80 39.69 -44.38
N ALA A 326 51.66 39.81 -43.36
CA ALA A 326 53.10 39.95 -43.51
C ALA A 326 53.70 38.69 -44.15
N VAL A 327 53.45 37.49 -43.61
CA VAL A 327 53.87 36.21 -44.19
C VAL A 327 53.28 35.96 -45.58
N MET A 328 52.07 36.46 -45.89
CA MET A 328 51.51 36.44 -47.24
C MET A 328 52.18 37.45 -48.17
N SER A 329 52.57 38.63 -47.68
CA SER A 329 53.32 39.63 -48.46
C SER A 329 54.77 39.21 -48.66
N GLU A 330 55.43 38.66 -47.65
CA GLU A 330 56.74 38.02 -47.71
C GLU A 330 56.70 36.79 -48.62
N ASN A 331 55.69 35.91 -48.53
CA ASN A 331 55.53 34.84 -49.52
C ASN A 331 55.36 35.42 -50.92
N ARG A 332 54.50 36.42 -51.11
CA ARG A 332 54.26 37.05 -52.42
C ARG A 332 55.52 37.72 -52.97
N ASP A 333 56.35 38.32 -52.12
CA ASP A 333 57.60 38.97 -52.48
C ASP A 333 58.73 37.97 -52.64
N LEU A 334 58.74 36.85 -51.91
CA LEU A 334 59.58 35.69 -52.15
C LEU A 334 59.20 34.98 -53.45
N TRP A 335 57.92 34.88 -53.81
CA TRP A 335 57.47 34.36 -55.11
C TRP A 335 57.82 35.33 -56.27
N GLN A 336 57.75 36.64 -56.05
CA GLN A 336 58.26 37.64 -57.01
C GLN A 336 59.78 37.57 -57.13
N GLN A 337 60.52 37.48 -56.02
CA GLN A 337 61.98 37.27 -56.04
C GLN A 337 62.34 35.93 -56.69
N LEU A 338 61.61 34.85 -56.42
CA LEU A 338 61.82 33.53 -57.01
C LEU A 338 61.57 33.55 -58.52
N THR A 339 60.52 34.23 -58.98
CA THR A 339 60.27 34.38 -60.43
C THR A 339 61.24 35.36 -61.10
N LEU A 340 61.66 36.44 -60.43
CA LEU A 340 62.75 37.31 -60.89
C LEU A 340 64.07 36.53 -60.98
N LEU A 341 64.44 35.76 -59.96
CA LEU A 341 65.64 34.91 -59.92
C LEU A 341 65.56 33.76 -60.94
N GLN A 342 64.38 33.20 -61.21
CA GLN A 342 64.18 32.24 -62.29
C GLN A 342 64.35 32.89 -63.67
N ASN A 343 63.87 34.13 -63.85
CA ASN A 343 64.05 34.90 -65.07
C ASN A 343 65.53 35.33 -65.25
N GLU A 344 66.19 35.81 -64.21
CA GLU A 344 67.62 36.12 -64.19
C GLU A 344 68.46 34.87 -64.43
N HIS A 345 68.14 33.74 -63.80
CA HIS A 345 68.78 32.45 -64.06
C HIS A 345 68.55 32.00 -65.50
N ALA A 346 67.34 32.16 -66.06
CA ALA A 346 67.06 31.86 -67.46
C ALA A 346 67.84 32.79 -68.41
N VAL A 347 67.96 34.08 -68.10
CA VAL A 347 68.78 35.06 -68.83
C VAL A 347 70.26 34.69 -68.75
N VAL A 348 70.82 34.47 -67.57
CA VAL A 348 72.23 34.07 -67.36
C VAL A 348 72.53 32.72 -68.03
N VAL A 349 71.61 31.75 -67.98
CA VAL A 349 71.75 30.48 -68.74
C VAL A 349 71.65 30.72 -70.25
N SER A 350 70.82 31.65 -70.72
CA SER A 350 70.74 32.01 -72.15
C SER A 350 72.00 32.76 -72.61
N GLU A 351 72.55 33.64 -71.78
CA GLU A 351 73.81 34.35 -72.02
C GLU A 351 75.00 33.41 -71.97
N MET A 352 75.06 32.47 -71.01
CA MET A 352 76.10 31.45 -70.96
C MET A 352 76.05 30.57 -72.22
N LYS A 353 74.85 30.18 -72.67
CA LYS A 353 74.66 29.47 -73.95
C LYS A 353 75.12 30.32 -75.14
N LEU A 354 74.73 31.60 -75.22
CA LEU A 354 75.16 32.53 -76.27
C LEU A 354 76.67 32.77 -76.29
N ARG A 355 77.30 32.99 -75.14
CA ARG A 355 78.76 33.16 -75.02
C ARG A 355 79.50 31.87 -75.37
N SER A 356 78.95 30.70 -75.03
CA SER A 356 79.49 29.40 -75.44
C SER A 356 79.41 29.17 -76.96
N THR A 357 78.34 29.62 -77.63
CA THR A 357 78.22 29.54 -79.10
C THR A 357 78.98 30.64 -79.84
N GLN A 358 79.40 31.71 -79.14
CA GLN A 358 80.23 32.79 -79.68
C GLN A 358 81.74 32.62 -79.42
N GLY A 359 82.16 31.57 -78.70
CA GLY A 359 83.57 31.19 -78.56
C GLY A 359 84.43 32.10 -77.68
N GLY A 360 83.82 32.97 -76.87
CA GLY A 360 84.53 33.83 -75.93
C GLY A 360 85.03 33.04 -74.70
N SER A 361 86.33 33.06 -74.44
CA SER A 361 86.90 32.44 -73.23
C SER A 361 86.58 33.27 -71.98
N VAL A 362 85.51 32.90 -71.28
CA VAL A 362 85.23 33.37 -69.91
C VAL A 362 86.39 33.01 -68.99
N SER A 363 86.82 33.92 -68.11
CA SER A 363 87.91 33.61 -67.19
C SER A 363 87.49 32.57 -66.15
N VAL A 364 88.46 31.79 -65.65
CA VAL A 364 88.21 30.77 -64.62
C VAL A 364 87.65 31.39 -63.35
N GLU A 365 88.02 32.63 -63.05
CA GLU A 365 87.55 33.39 -61.89
C GLU A 365 86.08 33.82 -62.03
N GLU A 366 85.66 34.32 -63.20
CA GLU A 366 84.25 34.62 -63.50
C GLU A 366 83.39 33.35 -63.47
N HIS A 367 83.87 32.24 -64.04
CA HIS A 367 83.14 30.96 -64.00
C HIS A 367 83.02 30.44 -62.56
N ALA A 368 84.09 30.51 -61.75
CA ALA A 368 84.05 30.09 -60.35
C ALA A 368 83.15 31.01 -59.50
N TYR A 369 83.07 32.31 -59.81
CA TYR A 369 82.16 33.24 -59.16
C TYR A 369 80.70 32.91 -59.48
N VAL A 370 80.34 32.81 -60.77
CA VAL A 370 78.97 32.46 -61.20
C VAL A 370 78.56 31.09 -60.69
N GLN A 371 79.46 30.09 -60.74
CA GLN A 371 79.16 28.76 -60.21
C GLN A 371 78.88 28.79 -58.69
N ARG A 372 79.70 29.47 -57.89
CA ARG A 372 79.42 29.64 -56.45
C ARG A 372 78.12 30.40 -56.20
N GLN A 373 77.80 31.40 -57.01
CA GLN A 373 76.53 32.13 -56.90
C GLN A 373 75.34 31.22 -57.23
N LEU A 374 75.45 30.35 -58.23
CA LEU A 374 74.44 29.33 -58.53
C LEU A 374 74.30 28.31 -57.39
N GLU A 375 75.41 27.80 -56.84
CA GLU A 375 75.42 26.87 -55.69
C GLU A 375 74.74 27.49 -54.44
N LEU A 376 75.04 28.76 -54.13
CA LEU A 376 74.41 29.49 -53.03
C LEU A 376 72.92 29.75 -53.28
N MET A 377 72.51 29.91 -54.54
CA MET A 377 71.10 30.07 -54.91
C MET A 377 70.33 28.75 -54.91
N THR A 378 70.91 27.63 -55.37
CA THR A 378 70.26 26.32 -55.30
C THR A 378 70.13 25.83 -53.85
N GLU A 379 71.11 26.09 -52.99
CA GLU A 379 70.97 25.87 -51.54
C GLU A 379 69.81 26.66 -50.93
N ARG A 380 69.66 27.94 -51.29
CA ARG A 380 68.55 28.78 -50.79
C ARG A 380 67.20 28.31 -51.30
N LEU A 381 67.12 27.90 -52.56
CA LEU A 381 65.91 27.34 -53.17
C LEU A 381 65.53 26.01 -52.51
N GLY A 382 66.48 25.11 -52.25
CA GLY A 382 66.25 23.85 -51.54
C GLY A 382 65.71 24.09 -50.13
N LYS A 383 66.36 24.95 -49.34
CA LYS A 383 65.92 25.31 -47.98
C LYS A 383 64.53 25.97 -47.97
N ALA A 384 64.19 26.77 -48.98
CA ALA A 384 62.85 27.33 -49.13
C ALA A 384 61.80 26.26 -49.50
N GLN A 385 62.14 25.29 -50.35
CA GLN A 385 61.28 24.16 -50.69
C GLN A 385 61.04 23.25 -49.48
N GLU A 386 62.08 22.87 -48.74
CA GLU A 386 62.00 22.10 -47.49
C GLU A 386 61.09 22.78 -46.45
N LEU A 387 61.20 24.11 -46.29
CA LEU A 387 60.34 24.88 -45.40
C LEU A 387 58.87 24.86 -45.86
N VAL A 388 58.59 25.11 -47.14
CA VAL A 388 57.22 25.06 -47.69
C VAL A 388 56.64 23.65 -47.55
N GLU A 389 57.40 22.60 -47.86
CA GLU A 389 56.96 21.21 -47.68
C GLU A 389 56.62 20.93 -46.21
N SER A 390 57.49 21.30 -45.27
CA SER A 390 57.23 21.13 -43.83
C SER A 390 55.96 21.86 -43.35
N GLN A 391 55.70 23.08 -43.84
CA GLN A 391 54.49 23.83 -43.54
C GLN A 391 53.24 23.18 -44.15
N THR A 392 53.31 22.64 -45.37
CA THR A 392 52.15 21.92 -45.95
C THR A 392 51.86 20.58 -45.25
N VAL A 393 52.87 19.92 -44.67
CA VAL A 393 52.67 18.72 -43.84
C VAL A 393 52.00 19.09 -42.51
N LEU A 394 52.46 20.16 -41.85
CA LEU A 394 51.83 20.66 -40.62
C LEU A 394 50.39 21.13 -40.86
N ALA A 395 50.13 21.89 -41.93
CA ALA A 395 48.78 22.32 -42.29
C ALA A 395 47.82 21.13 -42.46
N ARG A 396 48.21 20.10 -43.20
CA ARG A 396 47.41 18.87 -43.38
C ARG A 396 47.20 18.09 -42.09
N ALA A 397 48.17 18.10 -41.16
CA ALA A 397 48.00 17.50 -39.85
C ALA A 397 46.94 18.25 -39.02
N HIS A 398 47.02 19.59 -38.99
CA HIS A 398 46.03 20.43 -38.29
C HIS A 398 44.63 20.32 -38.93
N GLU A 399 44.52 20.22 -40.26
CA GLU A 399 43.26 19.93 -40.96
C GLU A 399 42.68 18.58 -40.53
N ALA A 400 43.51 17.53 -40.46
CA ALA A 400 43.09 16.19 -40.05
C ALA A 400 42.73 16.07 -38.56
N GLU A 401 43.35 16.86 -37.68
CA GLU A 401 42.95 16.98 -36.27
C GLU A 401 41.62 17.74 -36.15
N MET A 402 41.44 18.82 -36.92
CA MET A 402 40.20 19.60 -36.91
C MET A 402 38.99 18.79 -37.44
N THR A 403 39.15 17.97 -38.48
CA THR A 403 38.07 17.09 -38.94
C THR A 403 37.72 16.04 -37.90
N GLN A 404 38.70 15.40 -37.26
CA GLN A 404 38.45 14.44 -36.17
C GLN A 404 37.71 15.08 -34.99
N LEU A 405 38.06 16.31 -34.61
CA LEU A 405 37.37 17.05 -33.55
C LEU A 405 35.93 17.42 -33.93
N LEU A 406 35.68 17.80 -35.19
CA LEU A 406 34.32 18.07 -35.69
C LEU A 406 33.48 16.78 -35.76
N GLU A 407 34.05 15.67 -36.22
CA GLU A 407 33.40 14.35 -36.23
C GLU A 407 33.04 13.92 -34.81
N ALA A 408 33.98 13.99 -33.87
CA ALA A 408 33.76 13.65 -32.46
C ALA A 408 32.70 14.55 -31.79
N ASN A 409 32.72 15.86 -32.07
CA ASN A 409 31.69 16.79 -31.57
C ASN A 409 30.31 16.42 -32.14
N SER A 410 30.21 16.14 -33.45
CA SER A 410 28.95 15.67 -34.06
C SER A 410 28.47 14.33 -33.49
N ALA A 411 29.39 13.44 -33.07
CA ALA A 411 29.03 12.18 -32.43
C ALA A 411 28.45 12.41 -31.02
N MET A 412 29.06 13.29 -30.22
CA MET A 412 28.52 13.68 -28.91
C MET A 412 27.19 14.43 -29.02
N GLN A 413 27.00 15.30 -30.02
CA GLN A 413 25.71 15.96 -30.27
C GLN A 413 24.58 14.96 -30.51
N ARG A 414 24.79 13.96 -31.38
CA ARG A 414 23.80 12.89 -31.60
C ARG A 414 23.51 12.08 -30.34
N GLN A 415 24.55 11.79 -29.54
CA GLN A 415 24.38 11.11 -28.25
C GLN A 415 23.57 11.94 -27.24
N LEU A 416 23.74 13.26 -27.20
CA LEU A 416 22.92 14.16 -26.38
C LEU A 416 21.47 14.19 -26.86
N GLU A 417 21.21 14.36 -28.16
CA GLU A 417 19.86 14.31 -28.71
C GLU A 417 19.15 12.97 -28.41
N ASP A 418 19.86 11.85 -28.50
CA ASP A 418 19.29 10.52 -28.23
C ASP A 418 19.05 10.27 -26.74
N LEU A 419 19.83 10.89 -25.86
CA LEU A 419 19.56 10.90 -24.41
C LEU A 419 18.38 11.82 -24.06
N GLU A 420 18.26 12.98 -24.69
CA GLU A 420 17.09 13.87 -24.55
C GLU A 420 15.79 13.19 -25.01
N ARG A 421 15.84 12.47 -26.15
CA ARG A 421 14.73 11.63 -26.64
C ARG A 421 14.36 10.53 -25.64
N GLN A 422 15.34 9.87 -25.02
CA GLN A 422 15.10 8.86 -23.99
C GLN A 422 14.50 9.47 -22.72
N CYS A 423 14.99 10.61 -22.25
CA CYS A 423 14.42 11.34 -21.12
C CYS A 423 12.94 11.71 -21.36
N ALA A 424 12.63 12.32 -22.51
CA ALA A 424 11.25 12.68 -22.86
C ALA A 424 10.32 11.44 -22.96
N GLN A 425 10.81 10.32 -23.49
CA GLN A 425 10.06 9.05 -23.51
C GLN A 425 9.84 8.49 -22.10
N HIS A 426 10.83 8.57 -21.21
CA HIS A 426 10.70 8.14 -19.83
C HIS A 426 9.76 9.05 -19.01
N GLU A 427 9.78 10.36 -19.22
CA GLU A 427 8.82 11.30 -18.62
C GLU A 427 7.39 11.04 -19.12
N GLN A 428 7.20 10.82 -20.43
CA GLN A 428 5.89 10.46 -20.99
C GLN A 428 5.39 9.11 -20.44
N ALA A 429 6.24 8.09 -20.36
CA ALA A 429 5.88 6.81 -19.76
C ALA A 429 5.62 6.91 -18.25
N SER A 430 6.29 7.83 -17.55
CA SER A 430 6.05 8.10 -16.12
C SER A 430 4.72 8.79 -15.89
N SER A 431 4.37 9.79 -16.72
CA SER A 431 3.06 10.49 -16.63
C SER A 431 1.88 9.56 -16.99
N GLN A 432 2.04 8.69 -17.99
CA GLN A 432 1.04 7.65 -18.29
C GLN A 432 0.85 6.66 -17.14
N LYS A 433 1.94 6.30 -16.43
CA LYS A 433 1.85 5.46 -15.22
C LYS A 433 1.17 6.20 -14.06
N SER A 434 1.43 7.49 -13.88
CA SER A 434 0.79 8.26 -12.81
C SER A 434 -0.70 8.50 -13.07
N SER A 435 -1.14 8.70 -14.32
CA SER A 435 -2.57 8.75 -14.65
C SER A 435 -3.25 7.39 -14.46
N ALA A 436 -2.64 6.30 -14.92
CA ALA A 436 -3.18 4.95 -14.72
C ALA A 436 -3.28 4.54 -13.23
N LEU A 437 -2.34 5.01 -12.39
CA LEU A 437 -2.43 4.85 -10.94
C LEU A 437 -3.58 5.68 -10.34
N ALA A 438 -3.74 6.94 -10.75
CA ALA A 438 -4.85 7.78 -10.28
C ALA A 438 -6.24 7.23 -10.70
N GLU A 439 -6.35 6.66 -11.90
CA GLU A 439 -7.54 5.95 -12.38
C GLU A 439 -7.82 4.68 -11.55
N ALA A 440 -6.78 3.92 -11.20
CA ALA A 440 -6.89 2.74 -10.33
C ALA A 440 -7.28 3.10 -8.89
N ASP A 441 -6.69 4.15 -8.31
CA ASP A 441 -7.02 4.64 -6.97
C ASP A 441 -8.46 5.17 -6.89
N ALA A 442 -8.95 5.82 -7.96
CA ALA A 442 -10.35 6.23 -8.07
C ALA A 442 -11.29 5.01 -8.15
N ALA A 443 -10.97 4.02 -9.00
CA ALA A 443 -11.76 2.79 -9.12
C ALA A 443 -11.78 1.97 -7.81
N LEU A 444 -10.70 2.01 -7.02
CA LEU A 444 -10.64 1.42 -5.67
C LEU A 444 -11.54 2.17 -4.67
N GLN A 445 -11.61 3.50 -4.74
CA GLN A 445 -12.52 4.30 -3.90
C GLN A 445 -13.99 4.02 -4.25
N ASP A 446 -14.35 3.98 -5.54
CA ASP A 446 -15.70 3.61 -5.99
C ASP A 446 -16.08 2.19 -5.54
N ALA A 447 -15.14 1.23 -5.61
CA ALA A 447 -15.35 -0.14 -5.13
C ALA A 447 -15.49 -0.22 -3.60
N MET A 448 -14.77 0.62 -2.84
CA MET A 448 -14.95 0.73 -1.39
C MET A 448 -16.33 1.29 -1.03
N ILE A 449 -16.79 2.34 -1.71
CA ILE A 449 -18.14 2.90 -1.51
C ILE A 449 -19.22 1.85 -1.78
N GLN A 450 -19.11 1.10 -2.89
CA GLN A 450 -20.03 0.01 -3.21
C GLN A 450 -20.00 -1.12 -2.15
N LEU A 451 -18.84 -1.45 -1.59
CA LEU A 451 -18.74 -2.41 -0.49
C LEU A 451 -19.37 -1.89 0.81
N GLU A 452 -19.27 -0.60 1.10
CA GLU A 452 -19.95 0.03 2.25
C GLU A 452 -21.48 0.05 2.06
N GLU A 453 -21.99 0.37 0.87
CA GLU A 453 -23.41 0.31 0.52
C GLU A 453 -23.96 -1.12 0.63
N LEU A 454 -23.25 -2.12 0.07
CA LEU A 454 -23.61 -3.53 0.19
C LEU A 454 -23.54 -4.03 1.65
N HIS A 455 -22.60 -3.53 2.44
CA HIS A 455 -22.50 -3.88 3.85
C HIS A 455 -23.61 -3.22 4.71
N ASN A 456 -24.00 -1.98 4.38
CA ASN A 456 -25.10 -1.27 5.02
C ASN A 456 -26.46 -1.93 4.73
N THR A 457 -26.76 -2.20 3.46
CA THR A 457 -27.98 -2.93 3.06
C THR A 457 -28.04 -4.34 3.66
N LEU A 458 -26.92 -5.05 3.77
CA LEU A 458 -26.84 -6.34 4.45
C LEU A 458 -27.04 -6.25 5.98
N ARG A 459 -26.77 -5.10 6.63
CA ARG A 459 -27.19 -4.87 8.02
C ARG A 459 -28.70 -4.60 8.13
N GLU A 460 -29.27 -3.82 7.21
CA GLU A 460 -30.71 -3.58 7.19
C GLU A 460 -31.52 -4.88 6.99
N GLU A 461 -31.12 -5.73 6.04
CA GLU A 461 -31.77 -7.02 5.82
C GLU A 461 -31.62 -7.96 7.02
N ARG A 462 -30.49 -7.90 7.75
CA ARG A 462 -30.35 -8.62 9.02
C ARG A 462 -31.33 -8.10 10.07
N GLN A 463 -31.42 -6.79 10.26
CA GLN A 463 -32.37 -6.18 11.21
C GLN A 463 -33.82 -6.54 10.87
N ARG A 464 -34.24 -6.42 9.60
CA ARG A 464 -35.55 -6.88 9.11
C ARG A 464 -35.79 -8.37 9.40
N SER A 465 -34.77 -9.22 9.21
CA SER A 465 -34.89 -10.65 9.52
C SER A 465 -34.98 -10.94 11.02
N GLU A 466 -34.29 -10.16 11.86
CA GLU A 466 -34.34 -10.26 13.32
C GLU A 466 -35.69 -9.79 13.88
N GLU A 467 -36.26 -8.72 13.30
CA GLU A 467 -37.62 -8.24 13.57
C GLU A 467 -38.67 -9.30 13.20
N VAL A 468 -38.65 -9.84 11.98
CA VAL A 468 -39.57 -10.91 11.55
C VAL A 468 -39.42 -12.18 12.41
N VAL A 469 -38.20 -12.52 12.84
CA VAL A 469 -37.97 -13.62 13.78
C VAL A 469 -38.48 -13.31 15.19
N ALA A 470 -38.46 -12.05 15.63
CA ALA A 470 -39.05 -11.62 16.89
C ALA A 470 -40.59 -11.67 16.85
N GLU A 471 -41.21 -11.21 15.75
CA GLU A 471 -42.64 -11.33 15.49
C GLU A 471 -43.09 -12.79 15.44
N MET A 472 -42.39 -13.65 14.70
CA MET A 472 -42.71 -15.08 14.63
C MET A 472 -42.55 -15.78 15.99
N LYS A 473 -41.59 -15.36 16.82
CA LYS A 473 -41.47 -15.82 18.22
C LYS A 473 -42.56 -15.24 19.13
N ALA A 474 -43.18 -14.12 18.79
CA ALA A 474 -44.33 -13.58 19.52
C ALA A 474 -45.60 -14.37 19.17
N THR A 475 -45.89 -14.58 17.88
CA THR A 475 -47.05 -15.35 17.43
C THR A 475 -46.96 -16.84 17.80
N GLN A 476 -45.76 -17.42 17.81
CA GLN A 476 -45.57 -18.77 18.34
C GLN A 476 -45.92 -18.85 19.83
N ARG A 477 -45.58 -17.84 20.64
CA ARG A 477 -45.97 -17.80 22.06
C ARG A 477 -47.47 -17.63 22.25
N THR A 478 -48.12 -16.72 21.51
CA THR A 478 -49.59 -16.54 21.65
C THR A 478 -50.34 -17.80 21.25
N MET A 479 -49.96 -18.47 20.15
CA MET A 479 -50.55 -19.78 19.81
C MET A 479 -50.22 -20.86 20.87
N GLN A 480 -49.00 -20.89 21.43
CA GLN A 480 -48.66 -21.80 22.52
C GLN A 480 -49.55 -21.56 23.74
N ASP A 481 -49.81 -20.32 24.10
CA ASP A 481 -50.68 -19.95 25.24
C ASP A 481 -52.16 -20.23 24.97
N GLU A 482 -52.64 -20.05 23.73
CA GLU A 482 -53.96 -20.46 23.26
C GLU A 482 -54.13 -21.99 23.31
N TYR A 483 -53.15 -22.77 22.83
CA TYR A 483 -53.15 -24.22 22.95
C TYR A 483 -53.09 -24.66 24.43
N ASN A 484 -52.26 -24.03 25.25
CA ASN A 484 -52.18 -24.31 26.68
C ASN A 484 -53.49 -23.97 27.41
N ALA A 485 -54.23 -22.93 26.97
CA ALA A 485 -55.54 -22.60 27.50
C ALA A 485 -56.57 -23.66 27.11
N ARG A 486 -56.60 -24.06 25.84
CA ARG A 486 -57.52 -25.08 25.33
C ARG A 486 -57.26 -26.47 25.87
N VAL A 487 -56.00 -26.80 26.20
CA VAL A 487 -55.67 -28.02 26.96
C VAL A 487 -56.27 -27.96 28.35
N ARG A 488 -56.11 -26.84 29.08
CA ARG A 488 -56.73 -26.65 30.41
C ARG A 488 -58.26 -26.65 30.39
N GLU A 489 -58.88 -26.15 29.32
CA GLU A 489 -60.33 -26.25 29.09
C GLU A 489 -60.75 -27.72 28.91
N LEU A 490 -60.05 -28.48 28.08
CA LEU A 490 -60.33 -29.91 27.85
C LEU A 490 -60.03 -30.79 29.09
N GLU A 491 -58.98 -30.47 29.85
CA GLU A 491 -58.68 -31.11 31.13
C GLU A 491 -59.85 -30.89 32.12
N HIS A 492 -60.37 -29.67 32.21
CA HIS A 492 -61.53 -29.37 33.06
C HIS A 492 -62.84 -29.99 32.57
N ASP A 493 -63.10 -30.00 31.25
CA ASP A 493 -64.24 -30.71 30.67
C ASP A 493 -64.17 -32.22 30.96
N CYS A 494 -62.96 -32.81 30.99
CA CYS A 494 -62.75 -34.19 31.42
C CYS A 494 -62.97 -34.41 32.93
N GLU A 495 -62.48 -33.52 33.79
CA GLU A 495 -62.77 -33.57 35.24
C GLU A 495 -64.27 -33.53 35.51
N VAL A 496 -65.00 -32.61 34.86
CA VAL A 496 -66.46 -32.50 34.95
C VAL A 496 -67.15 -33.75 34.38
N ALA A 497 -66.65 -34.32 33.28
CA ALA A 497 -67.18 -35.57 32.74
C ALA A 497 -67.02 -36.74 33.73
N ASP A 498 -65.85 -36.90 34.37
CA ASP A 498 -65.60 -37.94 35.37
C ASP A 498 -66.43 -37.74 36.66
N ASP A 499 -66.65 -36.50 37.10
CA ASP A 499 -67.60 -36.17 38.19
C ASP A 499 -69.05 -36.54 37.81
N THR A 500 -69.47 -36.29 36.57
CA THR A 500 -70.80 -36.77 36.10
C THR A 500 -70.87 -38.28 35.95
N ALA A 501 -69.79 -38.95 35.54
CA ALA A 501 -69.74 -40.40 35.41
C ALA A 501 -69.78 -41.11 36.77
N THR A 502 -69.02 -40.63 37.76
CA THR A 502 -69.01 -41.18 39.12
C THR A 502 -70.32 -40.94 39.86
N THR A 503 -70.94 -39.76 39.70
CA THR A 503 -72.28 -39.50 40.27
C THR A 503 -73.37 -40.34 39.60
N LEU A 504 -73.33 -40.50 38.26
CA LEU A 504 -74.23 -41.43 37.57
C LEU A 504 -74.03 -42.88 38.03
N GLN A 505 -72.78 -43.33 38.18
CA GLN A 505 -72.47 -44.66 38.71
C GLN A 505 -73.05 -44.86 40.12
N HIS A 506 -72.90 -43.89 41.03
CA HIS A 506 -73.51 -43.97 42.36
C HIS A 506 -75.05 -44.05 42.29
N THR A 507 -75.70 -43.35 41.35
CA THR A 507 -77.17 -43.50 41.17
C THR A 507 -77.57 -44.85 40.56
N LEU A 508 -76.71 -45.47 39.74
CA LEU A 508 -76.90 -46.82 39.23
C LEU A 508 -76.74 -47.86 40.34
N GLU A 509 -75.73 -47.74 41.19
CA GLU A 509 -75.51 -48.60 42.35
C GLU A 509 -76.67 -48.50 43.36
N GLU A 510 -77.17 -47.27 43.61
CA GLU A 510 -78.39 -47.05 44.40
C GLU A 510 -79.65 -47.69 43.79
N THR A 511 -79.84 -47.59 42.47
CA THR A 511 -81.04 -48.16 41.80
C THR A 511 -80.96 -49.68 41.70
N ALA A 512 -79.76 -50.24 41.49
CA ALA A 512 -79.50 -51.66 41.62
C ALA A 512 -79.85 -52.14 43.04
N ALA A 513 -79.33 -51.51 44.09
CA ALA A 513 -79.64 -51.88 45.49
C ALA A 513 -81.16 -51.79 45.81
N LYS A 514 -81.88 -50.83 45.22
CA LYS A 514 -83.35 -50.71 45.35
C LYS A 514 -84.08 -51.84 44.62
N LEU A 515 -83.63 -52.25 43.43
CA LEU A 515 -84.15 -53.44 42.71
C LEU A 515 -83.89 -54.72 43.50
N ASP A 516 -82.68 -54.89 44.00
CA ASP A 516 -82.23 -56.00 44.85
C ASP A 516 -83.14 -56.20 46.09
N LEU A 517 -83.59 -55.09 46.69
CA LEU A 517 -84.55 -55.09 47.79
C LEU A 517 -85.98 -55.46 47.33
N VAL A 518 -86.43 -54.97 46.17
CA VAL A 518 -87.73 -55.32 45.57
C VAL A 518 -87.79 -56.79 45.20
N GLU A 519 -86.74 -57.36 44.61
CA GLU A 519 -86.67 -58.80 44.30
C GLU A 519 -86.74 -59.66 45.57
N ARG A 520 -85.98 -59.33 46.62
CA ARG A 520 -86.06 -60.04 47.91
C ARG A 520 -87.48 -59.99 48.50
N ASN A 521 -88.16 -58.84 48.42
CA ASN A 521 -89.54 -58.68 48.87
C ASN A 521 -90.55 -59.47 48.01
N LEU A 522 -90.35 -59.55 46.69
CA LEU A 522 -91.17 -60.37 45.80
C LEU A 522 -90.95 -61.87 46.06
N GLN A 523 -89.72 -62.31 46.27
CA GLN A 523 -89.40 -63.69 46.64
C GLN A 523 -89.98 -64.07 48.01
N ALA A 524 -90.01 -63.14 48.98
CA ALA A 524 -90.67 -63.35 50.27
C ALA A 524 -92.19 -63.55 50.08
N ARG A 525 -92.86 -62.62 49.41
CA ARG A 525 -94.31 -62.71 49.11
C ARG A 525 -94.69 -63.94 48.28
N SER A 526 -93.82 -64.38 47.37
CA SER A 526 -94.00 -65.62 46.60
C SER A 526 -93.97 -66.86 47.50
N LYS A 527 -93.03 -66.90 48.47
CA LYS A 527 -92.96 -67.98 49.47
C LYS A 527 -94.15 -67.98 50.42
N GLU A 528 -94.62 -66.80 50.85
CA GLU A 528 -95.85 -66.64 51.64
C GLU A 528 -97.09 -67.16 50.88
N PHE A 529 -97.20 -66.81 49.59
CA PHE A 529 -98.31 -67.25 48.74
C PHE A 529 -98.31 -68.77 48.49
N GLU A 530 -97.16 -69.37 48.18
CA GLU A 530 -97.05 -70.82 48.01
C GLU A 530 -97.28 -71.57 49.34
N ALA A 531 -96.87 -71.01 50.49
CA ALA A 531 -97.22 -71.58 51.80
C ALA A 531 -98.73 -71.57 52.05
N HIS A 532 -99.42 -70.46 51.77
CA HIS A 532 -100.90 -70.36 51.88
C HIS A 532 -101.62 -71.33 50.91
N LYS A 533 -101.10 -71.48 49.69
CA LYS A 533 -101.59 -72.42 48.67
C LYS A 533 -101.41 -73.89 49.08
N LEU A 534 -100.28 -74.23 49.71
CA LEU A 534 -100.05 -75.56 50.30
C LEU A 534 -100.97 -75.82 51.49
N GLN A 535 -101.17 -74.83 52.37
CA GLN A 535 -102.08 -74.95 53.53
C GLN A 535 -103.53 -75.19 53.08
N THR A 536 -104.06 -74.35 52.18
CA THR A 536 -105.44 -74.48 51.68
C THR A 536 -105.68 -75.79 50.91
N ALA A 537 -104.67 -76.31 50.22
CA ALA A 537 -104.72 -77.64 49.60
C ALA A 537 -104.74 -78.78 50.64
N ALA A 538 -103.95 -78.68 51.72
CA ALA A 538 -103.95 -79.64 52.81
C ALA A 538 -105.29 -79.64 53.59
N GLU A 539 -105.88 -78.47 53.80
CA GLU A 539 -107.20 -78.32 54.41
C GLU A 539 -108.31 -78.97 53.55
N HIS A 540 -108.26 -78.80 52.23
CA HIS A 540 -109.17 -79.49 51.30
C HIS A 540 -108.98 -81.01 51.32
N ALA A 541 -107.74 -81.51 51.30
CA ALA A 541 -107.46 -82.95 51.39
C ALA A 541 -107.99 -83.55 52.70
N ALA A 542 -107.81 -82.84 53.82
CA ALA A 542 -108.32 -83.25 55.13
C ALA A 542 -109.86 -83.18 55.25
N ALA A 543 -110.55 -82.37 54.44
CA ALA A 543 -112.01 -82.36 54.37
C ALA A 543 -112.54 -83.55 53.54
N VAL A 544 -111.93 -83.82 52.38
CA VAL A 544 -112.28 -84.97 51.52
C VAL A 544 -112.03 -86.31 52.23
N GLY A 545 -110.97 -86.40 53.05
CA GLY A 545 -110.70 -87.58 53.88
C GLY A 545 -111.88 -87.93 54.82
N ARG A 546 -112.36 -86.95 55.59
CA ARG A 546 -113.49 -87.16 56.53
C ARG A 546 -114.77 -87.61 55.80
N GLN A 547 -115.08 -86.96 54.67
CA GLN A 547 -116.23 -87.35 53.84
C GLN A 547 -116.14 -88.78 53.33
N ARG A 548 -114.92 -89.26 53.02
CA ARG A 548 -114.67 -90.64 52.60
C ARG A 548 -114.86 -91.63 53.76
N ASP A 549 -114.33 -91.32 54.94
CA ASP A 549 -114.45 -92.17 56.13
C ASP A 549 -115.92 -92.32 56.58
N ASP A 550 -116.67 -91.22 56.58
CA ASP A 550 -118.10 -91.22 56.92
C ASP A 550 -118.93 -92.03 55.90
N LEU A 551 -118.64 -91.89 54.60
CA LEU A 551 -119.25 -92.72 53.55
C LEU A 551 -118.86 -94.20 53.64
N GLN A 552 -117.72 -94.54 54.23
CA GLN A 552 -117.30 -95.93 54.39
C GLN A 552 -118.01 -96.61 55.55
N ARG A 553 -118.18 -95.94 56.70
CA ARG A 553 -118.99 -96.46 57.82
C ARG A 553 -120.45 -96.72 57.41
N VAL A 554 -121.02 -95.87 56.55
CA VAL A 554 -122.38 -96.07 56.01
C VAL A 554 -122.46 -97.31 55.11
N ARG A 555 -121.39 -97.69 54.40
CA ARG A 555 -121.34 -98.92 53.60
C ARG A 555 -121.23 -100.16 54.47
N GLU A 556 -120.38 -100.12 55.48
CA GLU A 556 -120.15 -101.25 56.41
C GLU A 556 -121.47 -101.67 57.08
N VAL A 557 -122.28 -100.73 57.59
CA VAL A 557 -123.62 -101.00 58.14
C VAL A 557 -124.58 -101.59 57.10
N MET A 558 -124.61 -101.06 55.87
CA MET A 558 -125.46 -101.57 54.79
C MET A 558 -125.06 -102.99 54.34
N GLU A 559 -123.77 -103.33 54.43
CA GLU A 559 -123.26 -104.66 54.03
C GLU A 559 -123.58 -105.74 55.08
N GLU A 560 -123.64 -105.40 56.37
CA GLU A 560 -124.12 -106.31 57.43
C GLU A 560 -125.62 -106.64 57.27
N GLU A 561 -126.47 -105.64 57.02
CA GLU A 561 -127.90 -105.86 56.75
C GLU A 561 -128.10 -106.74 55.50
N LEU A 562 -127.38 -106.45 54.40
CA LEU A 562 -127.41 -107.24 53.18
C LEU A 562 -126.91 -108.68 53.35
N ALA A 563 -125.98 -108.94 54.28
CA ALA A 563 -125.54 -110.30 54.58
C ALA A 563 -126.66 -111.13 55.20
N SER A 564 -127.40 -110.58 56.17
CA SER A 564 -128.51 -111.27 56.84
C SER A 564 -129.67 -111.63 55.91
N LEU A 565 -129.94 -110.78 54.92
CA LEU A 565 -131.01 -110.97 53.93
C LEU A 565 -130.62 -111.96 52.83
N ARG A 566 -129.32 -112.18 52.56
CA ARG A 566 -128.87 -113.11 51.50
C ARG A 566 -129.06 -114.58 51.92
N THR A 567 -128.74 -114.94 53.16
CA THR A 567 -128.88 -116.34 53.63
C THR A 567 -130.33 -116.82 53.65
N GLN A 568 -131.29 -115.94 53.93
CA GLN A 568 -132.73 -116.27 53.88
C GLN A 568 -133.28 -116.38 52.44
N LEU A 569 -132.54 -115.86 51.47
CA LEU A 569 -133.00 -115.72 50.09
C LEU A 569 -132.48 -116.85 49.18
N ASP A 570 -131.32 -117.44 49.51
CA ASP A 570 -130.72 -118.51 48.70
C ASP A 570 -131.39 -119.88 48.91
N GLU A 571 -131.95 -120.17 50.09
CA GLU A 571 -132.79 -121.37 50.31
C GLU A 571 -134.08 -121.33 49.48
N ALA A 572 -134.68 -120.15 49.30
CA ALA A 572 -135.88 -119.96 48.46
C ALA A 572 -135.59 -119.91 46.94
N ARG A 573 -134.31 -119.86 46.53
CA ARG A 573 -133.90 -119.65 45.13
C ARG A 573 -133.68 -120.93 44.32
N GLU A 574 -133.50 -122.08 44.95
CA GLU A 574 -133.42 -123.36 44.22
C GLU A 574 -134.77 -123.69 43.56
N GLU A 575 -135.87 -123.55 44.31
CA GLU A 575 -137.23 -123.90 43.84
C GLU A 575 -137.74 -123.00 42.70
N ALA A 576 -137.29 -121.73 42.65
CA ALA A 576 -137.72 -120.77 41.64
C ALA A 576 -137.13 -121.00 40.23
N ARG A 577 -136.07 -121.79 40.08
CA ARG A 577 -135.35 -121.97 38.78
C ARG A 577 -136.11 -122.79 37.73
N ALA A 578 -137.28 -123.30 38.06
CA ALA A 578 -138.11 -124.12 37.17
C ALA A 578 -139.03 -123.32 36.23
N ALA A 579 -139.33 -122.04 36.51
CA ALA A 579 -140.56 -121.40 35.99
C ALA A 579 -140.39 -120.18 35.05
N VAL A 580 -139.17 -119.70 34.77
CA VAL A 580 -138.94 -118.39 34.08
C VAL A 580 -138.14 -118.53 32.76
N ARG A 581 -138.41 -119.58 31.98
CA ARG A 581 -137.76 -119.79 30.66
C ARG A 581 -138.64 -119.51 29.44
N GLU A 582 -139.86 -118.98 29.61
CA GLU A 582 -140.86 -118.89 28.53
C GLU A 582 -141.46 -117.47 28.30
N SER A 583 -140.91 -116.41 28.89
CA SER A 583 -141.58 -115.09 28.93
C SER A 583 -140.96 -113.92 28.13
N GLU A 584 -139.69 -113.96 27.71
CA GLU A 584 -138.97 -112.74 27.23
C GLU A 584 -138.35 -112.80 25.83
N GLU A 585 -138.83 -113.67 24.93
CA GLU A 585 -138.53 -113.54 23.47
C GLU A 585 -139.37 -112.45 22.75
N ALA A 586 -140.15 -111.66 23.50
CA ALA A 586 -141.15 -110.71 22.98
C ALA A 586 -140.70 -109.24 22.90
N ALA A 587 -139.43 -108.91 23.20
CA ALA A 587 -138.90 -107.54 23.16
C ALA A 587 -138.11 -107.24 21.85
N ALA A 588 -138.65 -107.63 20.70
CA ALA A 588 -137.91 -107.68 19.44
C ALA A 588 -138.26 -106.54 18.45
N ARG A 589 -137.23 -105.84 17.97
CA ARG A 589 -137.13 -105.08 16.69
C ARG A 589 -137.95 -103.77 16.57
N GLU A 590 -137.25 -102.64 16.63
CA GLU A 590 -137.59 -101.44 15.82
C GLU A 590 -136.33 -100.60 15.53
N GLY A 591 -136.27 -99.91 14.38
CA GLY A 591 -135.25 -98.87 14.07
C GLY A 591 -134.18 -99.15 12.98
N ALA A 592 -133.99 -100.40 12.52
CA ALA A 592 -132.87 -100.76 11.63
C ALA A 592 -133.12 -100.49 10.12
N ALA A 593 -133.35 -99.22 9.72
CA ALA A 593 -133.67 -98.88 8.32
C ALA A 593 -133.18 -97.52 7.75
N VAL A 594 -132.41 -96.70 8.50
CA VAL A 594 -132.17 -95.28 8.11
C VAL A 594 -130.69 -94.88 7.92
N VAL A 595 -129.72 -95.68 8.38
CA VAL A 595 -128.31 -95.23 8.54
C VAL A 595 -127.55 -95.01 7.21
N GLY A 596 -127.98 -95.62 6.11
CA GLY A 596 -127.17 -95.76 4.88
C GLY A 596 -126.78 -94.47 4.14
N HIS A 597 -127.47 -93.35 4.35
CA HIS A 597 -127.25 -92.12 3.56
C HIS A 597 -126.34 -91.07 4.24
N HIS A 598 -126.01 -91.25 5.53
CA HIS A 598 -125.28 -90.27 6.35
C HIS A 598 -123.83 -90.64 6.67
N THR A 599 -123.33 -91.79 6.20
CA THR A 599 -121.91 -92.17 6.27
C THR A 599 -121.15 -91.59 5.07
N ALA A 600 -121.52 -91.99 3.85
CA ALA A 600 -120.84 -91.59 2.62
C ALA A 600 -120.71 -90.05 2.43
N GLN A 601 -121.63 -89.26 2.99
CA GLN A 601 -121.54 -87.79 2.94
C GLN A 601 -120.46 -87.21 3.87
N ARG A 602 -120.17 -87.87 5.00
CA ARG A 602 -119.11 -87.46 5.94
C ARG A 602 -117.72 -87.78 5.41
N ASP A 603 -117.56 -88.95 4.79
CA ASP A 603 -116.28 -89.41 4.26
C ASP A 603 -115.79 -88.49 3.12
N VAL A 604 -116.72 -87.99 2.29
CA VAL A 604 -116.43 -86.98 1.26
C VAL A 604 -115.98 -85.65 1.87
N THR A 605 -116.62 -85.16 2.93
CA THR A 605 -116.19 -83.91 3.59
C THR A 605 -114.87 -84.05 4.34
N HIS A 606 -114.54 -85.25 4.85
CA HIS A 606 -113.26 -85.54 5.50
C HIS A 606 -112.10 -85.43 4.48
N LEU A 607 -112.21 -86.15 3.36
CA LEU A 607 -111.22 -86.14 2.30
C LEU A 607 -111.06 -84.77 1.63
N GLN A 608 -112.12 -83.95 1.59
CA GLN A 608 -112.03 -82.56 1.16
C GLN A 608 -111.21 -81.70 2.14
N GLY A 609 -111.45 -81.83 3.45
CA GLY A 609 -110.67 -81.15 4.48
C GLY A 609 -109.18 -81.53 4.48
N GLU A 610 -108.87 -82.82 4.31
CA GLU A 610 -107.49 -83.31 4.19
C GLU A 610 -106.79 -82.76 2.94
N LEU A 611 -107.48 -82.70 1.79
CA LEU A 611 -106.96 -82.08 0.57
C LEU A 611 -106.74 -80.57 0.72
N GLU A 612 -107.56 -79.87 1.50
CA GLU A 612 -107.39 -78.44 1.77
C GLU A 612 -106.22 -78.18 2.74
N GLN A 613 -106.04 -79.00 3.78
CA GLN A 613 -104.88 -78.97 4.68
C GLN A 613 -103.57 -79.28 3.95
N LEU A 614 -103.55 -80.31 3.10
CA LEU A 614 -102.39 -80.62 2.26
C LEU A 614 -102.06 -79.48 1.28
N ARG A 615 -103.08 -78.80 0.73
CA ARG A 615 -102.88 -77.60 -0.11
C ARG A 615 -102.37 -76.39 0.68
N ALA A 616 -102.76 -76.24 1.95
CA ALA A 616 -102.22 -75.21 2.82
C ALA A 616 -100.72 -75.47 3.10
N HIS A 617 -100.36 -76.66 3.56
CA HIS A 617 -98.97 -77.03 3.83
C HIS A 617 -98.08 -76.99 2.57
N TYR A 618 -98.59 -77.33 1.39
CA TYR A 618 -97.85 -77.14 0.14
C TYR A 618 -97.59 -75.66 -0.19
N LYS A 619 -98.52 -74.75 0.12
CA LYS A 619 -98.29 -73.30 -0.02
C LYS A 619 -97.27 -72.80 1.00
N GLU A 620 -97.41 -73.18 2.27
CA GLU A 620 -96.47 -72.82 3.34
C GLU A 620 -95.05 -73.27 3.00
N ALA A 621 -94.88 -74.49 2.49
CA ALA A 621 -93.58 -75.02 2.06
C ALA A 621 -93.02 -74.30 0.82
N VAL A 622 -93.87 -73.86 -0.11
CA VAL A 622 -93.44 -73.03 -1.25
C VAL A 622 -93.03 -71.64 -0.78
N GLU A 623 -93.81 -70.96 0.06
CA GLU A 623 -93.44 -69.64 0.58
C GLU A 623 -92.18 -69.69 1.46
N GLN A 624 -91.99 -70.74 2.27
CA GLN A 624 -90.76 -70.95 3.03
C GLN A 624 -89.55 -71.15 2.10
N ARG A 625 -89.72 -71.88 0.99
CA ARG A 625 -88.69 -72.04 -0.04
C ARG A 625 -88.39 -70.73 -0.76
N GLU A 626 -89.41 -69.92 -1.07
CA GLU A 626 -89.24 -68.62 -1.72
C GLU A 626 -88.54 -67.61 -0.79
N ARG A 627 -88.88 -67.59 0.50
CA ARG A 627 -88.17 -66.80 1.54
C ARG A 627 -86.70 -67.24 1.66
N ALA A 628 -86.44 -68.54 1.83
CA ALA A 628 -85.09 -69.07 1.90
C ALA A 628 -84.27 -68.84 0.61
N GLN A 629 -84.91 -68.83 -0.56
CA GLN A 629 -84.26 -68.49 -1.82
C GLN A 629 -83.93 -67.00 -1.92
N ALA A 630 -84.84 -66.11 -1.50
CA ALA A 630 -84.59 -64.67 -1.42
C ALA A 630 -83.44 -64.35 -0.43
N GLU A 631 -83.42 -64.98 0.74
CA GLU A 631 -82.32 -64.89 1.71
C GLU A 631 -80.99 -65.39 1.10
N ALA A 632 -81.00 -66.53 0.40
CA ALA A 632 -79.82 -67.09 -0.27
C ALA A 632 -79.36 -66.29 -1.50
N GLU A 633 -80.20 -65.44 -2.07
CA GLU A 633 -79.85 -64.50 -3.14
C GLU A 633 -79.32 -63.18 -2.54
N GLN A 634 -79.94 -62.68 -1.46
CA GLN A 634 -79.46 -61.51 -0.71
C GLN A 634 -78.07 -61.75 -0.09
N LEU A 635 -77.83 -62.91 0.51
CA LEU A 635 -76.50 -63.33 0.98
C LEU A 635 -75.48 -63.43 -0.17
N ARG A 636 -75.94 -63.78 -1.38
CA ARG A 636 -75.08 -63.82 -2.58
C ARG A 636 -74.67 -62.41 -3.02
N VAL A 637 -75.59 -61.45 -3.00
CA VAL A 637 -75.30 -60.02 -3.27
C VAL A 637 -74.30 -59.47 -2.26
N VAL A 638 -74.53 -59.67 -0.96
CA VAL A 638 -73.60 -59.23 0.11
C VAL A 638 -72.23 -59.90 -0.02
N SER A 639 -72.15 -61.17 -0.43
CA SER A 639 -70.87 -61.83 -0.73
C SER A 639 -70.15 -61.24 -1.94
N GLY A 640 -70.92 -60.75 -2.93
CA GLY A 640 -70.40 -60.00 -4.08
C GLY A 640 -69.79 -58.67 -3.66
N GLU A 641 -70.50 -57.89 -2.85
CA GLU A 641 -70.03 -56.61 -2.28
C GLU A 641 -68.75 -56.79 -1.43
N GLY A 642 -68.69 -57.85 -0.62
CA GLY A 642 -67.47 -58.24 0.09
C GLY A 642 -66.31 -58.58 -0.84
N SER A 643 -66.59 -59.23 -1.98
CA SER A 643 -65.57 -59.57 -2.98
C SER A 643 -65.05 -58.35 -3.75
N THR A 644 -65.89 -57.35 -4.03
CA THR A 644 -65.46 -56.08 -4.66
C THR A 644 -64.65 -55.24 -3.68
N LEU A 645 -65.07 -55.15 -2.41
CA LEU A 645 -64.30 -54.49 -1.35
C LEU A 645 -62.90 -55.13 -1.18
N ALA A 646 -62.82 -56.47 -1.19
CA ALA A 646 -61.54 -57.17 -1.12
C ALA A 646 -60.62 -56.87 -2.32
N GLN A 647 -61.17 -56.77 -3.54
CA GLN A 647 -60.40 -56.37 -4.73
C GLN A 647 -59.95 -54.91 -4.68
N GLU A 648 -60.77 -54.00 -4.15
CA GLU A 648 -60.39 -52.60 -3.96
C GLU A 648 -59.31 -52.41 -2.89
N LEU A 649 -59.40 -53.15 -1.79
CA LEU A 649 -58.36 -53.19 -0.76
C LEU A 649 -57.05 -53.78 -1.32
N GLN A 650 -57.09 -54.86 -2.10
CA GLN A 650 -55.89 -55.39 -2.77
C GLN A 650 -55.27 -54.36 -3.71
N ARG A 651 -56.06 -53.68 -4.56
CA ARG A 651 -55.55 -52.61 -5.43
C ARG A 651 -54.94 -51.44 -4.66
N ARG A 652 -55.44 -51.12 -3.46
CA ARG A 652 -54.84 -50.11 -2.56
C ARG A 652 -53.52 -50.61 -1.96
N CYS A 653 -53.41 -51.87 -1.55
CA CYS A 653 -52.14 -52.47 -1.14
C CYS A 653 -51.12 -52.45 -2.28
N ASP A 654 -51.51 -52.88 -3.49
CA ASP A 654 -50.66 -52.89 -4.69
C ASP A 654 -50.21 -51.48 -5.12
N ALA A 655 -50.96 -50.43 -4.76
CA ALA A 655 -50.59 -49.03 -4.96
C ALA A 655 -49.61 -48.56 -3.87
N LEU A 656 -49.93 -48.81 -2.59
CA LEU A 656 -49.07 -48.43 -1.46
C LEU A 656 -47.70 -49.12 -1.50
N ASP A 657 -47.59 -50.37 -1.95
CA ASP A 657 -46.30 -51.03 -2.13
C ASP A 657 -45.50 -50.48 -3.31
N LYS A 658 -46.14 -49.89 -4.34
CA LYS A 658 -45.45 -49.13 -5.40
C LYS A 658 -44.95 -47.79 -4.89
N GLU A 659 -45.80 -47.01 -4.23
CA GLU A 659 -45.42 -45.73 -3.61
C GLU A 659 -44.26 -45.92 -2.62
N LYS A 660 -44.30 -46.99 -1.82
CA LYS A 660 -43.23 -47.40 -0.90
C LYS A 660 -41.95 -47.82 -1.62
N ALA A 661 -42.04 -48.51 -2.76
CA ALA A 661 -40.87 -48.84 -3.58
C ALA A 661 -40.26 -47.60 -4.23
N GLU A 662 -41.09 -46.70 -4.78
CA GLU A 662 -40.68 -45.42 -5.36
C GLU A 662 -40.00 -44.54 -4.31
N LEU A 663 -40.62 -44.35 -3.13
CA LEU A 663 -40.02 -43.66 -1.98
C LEU A 663 -38.69 -44.30 -1.53
N ALA A 664 -38.57 -45.63 -1.56
CA ALA A 664 -37.30 -46.31 -1.26
C ALA A 664 -36.22 -46.03 -2.31
N THR A 665 -36.57 -45.88 -3.60
CA THR A 665 -35.61 -45.45 -4.64
C THR A 665 -35.22 -43.99 -4.48
N VAL A 666 -36.16 -43.09 -4.21
CA VAL A 666 -35.89 -41.67 -3.93
C VAL A 666 -34.96 -41.52 -2.72
N LEU A 667 -35.27 -42.19 -1.60
CA LEU A 667 -34.44 -42.19 -0.39
C LEU A 667 -33.02 -42.72 -0.65
N ASN A 668 -32.86 -43.72 -1.51
CA ASN A 668 -31.54 -44.24 -1.88
C ASN A 668 -30.77 -43.27 -2.81
N ASN A 669 -31.46 -42.59 -3.73
CA ASN A 669 -30.86 -41.55 -4.57
C ASN A 669 -30.43 -40.33 -3.74
N GLU A 670 -31.25 -39.89 -2.78
CA GLU A 670 -30.89 -38.83 -1.82
C GLU A 670 -29.68 -39.24 -0.97
N LYS A 671 -29.65 -40.46 -0.43
CA LYS A 671 -28.50 -40.97 0.33
C LYS A 671 -27.23 -40.99 -0.53
N ALA A 672 -27.31 -41.45 -1.78
CA ALA A 672 -26.19 -41.46 -2.71
C ALA A 672 -25.69 -40.03 -3.00
N TRP A 673 -26.60 -39.07 -3.23
CA TRP A 673 -26.27 -37.67 -3.45
C TRP A 673 -25.65 -37.00 -2.21
N GLN A 674 -26.18 -37.25 -1.01
CA GLN A 674 -25.61 -36.73 0.25
C GLN A 674 -24.23 -37.34 0.53
N VAL A 675 -24.01 -38.62 0.22
CA VAL A 675 -22.68 -39.25 0.31
C VAL A 675 -21.71 -38.62 -0.68
N GLN A 676 -22.11 -38.42 -1.95
CA GLN A 676 -21.29 -37.73 -2.95
C GLN A 676 -20.93 -36.31 -2.48
N ARG A 677 -21.91 -35.52 -2.05
CA ARG A 677 -21.73 -34.16 -1.53
C ARG A 677 -20.84 -34.12 -0.28
N TYR A 678 -20.92 -35.11 0.59
CA TYR A 678 -20.01 -35.25 1.73
C TYR A 678 -18.58 -35.54 1.25
N THR A 679 -18.40 -36.45 0.29
CA THR A 679 -17.06 -36.78 -0.24
C THR A 679 -16.40 -35.62 -0.99
N THR A 680 -17.15 -34.81 -1.75
CA THR A 680 -16.60 -33.60 -2.38
C THR A 680 -16.24 -32.56 -1.33
N LEU A 681 -17.16 -32.24 -0.40
CA LEU A 681 -16.89 -31.28 0.68
C LEU A 681 -15.69 -31.69 1.56
N HIS A 682 -15.48 -33.00 1.77
CA HIS A 682 -14.32 -33.51 2.50
C HIS A 682 -13.02 -33.42 1.67
N ALA A 683 -13.07 -33.63 0.35
CA ALA A 683 -11.93 -33.39 -0.53
C ALA A 683 -11.56 -31.89 -0.59
N ASP A 684 -12.55 -31.00 -0.71
CA ASP A 684 -12.37 -29.55 -0.67
C ASP A 684 -11.81 -29.09 0.68
N TRP A 685 -12.29 -29.67 1.78
CA TRP A 685 -11.76 -29.41 3.13
C TRP A 685 -10.29 -29.85 3.25
N THR A 686 -9.94 -31.10 2.91
CA THR A 686 -8.54 -31.58 3.01
C THR A 686 -7.58 -30.87 2.05
N THR A 687 -8.04 -30.38 0.90
CA THR A 687 -7.21 -29.55 0.00
C THR A 687 -7.03 -28.13 0.56
N SER A 688 -8.07 -27.53 1.15
CA SER A 688 -7.95 -26.26 1.88
C SER A 688 -7.02 -26.34 3.11
N GLU A 689 -6.99 -27.48 3.80
CA GLU A 689 -6.10 -27.73 4.93
C GLU A 689 -4.64 -27.87 4.48
N LYS A 690 -4.38 -28.57 3.37
CA LYS A 690 -3.05 -28.63 2.74
C LYS A 690 -2.57 -27.24 2.28
N ALA A 691 -3.43 -26.45 1.67
CA ALA A 691 -3.12 -25.06 1.28
C ALA A 691 -2.81 -24.20 2.51
N ARG A 692 -3.59 -24.34 3.60
CA ARG A 692 -3.33 -23.67 4.89
C ARG A 692 -1.98 -24.07 5.49
N ALA A 693 -1.61 -25.34 5.41
CA ALA A 693 -0.31 -25.83 5.89
C ALA A 693 0.87 -25.23 5.07
N LEU A 694 0.76 -25.19 3.74
CA LEU A 694 1.76 -24.54 2.88
C LEU A 694 1.92 -23.05 3.22
N ILE A 695 0.83 -22.30 3.36
CA ILE A 695 0.84 -20.89 3.77
C ILE A 695 1.46 -20.73 5.17
N GLN A 696 1.30 -21.68 6.09
CA GLN A 696 1.96 -21.64 7.40
C GLN A 696 3.48 -21.86 7.31
N GLU A 697 3.97 -22.72 6.40
CA GLU A 697 5.43 -22.85 6.15
C GLU A 697 6.00 -21.63 5.41
N GLU A 698 5.26 -21.03 4.48
CA GLU A 698 5.62 -19.74 3.87
C GLU A 698 5.71 -18.62 4.91
N VAL A 699 4.73 -18.52 5.82
CA VAL A 699 4.76 -17.53 6.92
C VAL A 699 5.90 -17.81 7.90
N LYS A 700 6.27 -19.08 8.17
CA LYS A 700 7.45 -19.41 8.98
C LYS A 700 8.75 -18.98 8.31
N THR A 701 8.93 -19.33 7.04
CA THR A 701 10.15 -18.99 6.27
C THR A 701 10.31 -17.49 6.01
N LEU A 702 9.20 -16.77 5.83
CA LEU A 702 9.20 -15.30 5.82
C LEU A 702 9.58 -14.72 7.19
N ARG A 703 9.05 -15.26 8.30
CA ARG A 703 9.43 -14.82 9.66
C ARG A 703 10.90 -15.08 9.98
N THR A 704 11.47 -16.23 9.59
CA THR A 704 12.91 -16.46 9.76
C THR A 704 13.74 -15.51 8.92
N ARG A 705 13.33 -15.25 7.67
CA ARG A 705 14.01 -14.29 6.79
C ARG A 705 13.93 -12.85 7.31
N CYS A 706 12.81 -12.42 7.89
CA CYS A 706 12.73 -11.13 8.58
C CYS A 706 13.68 -11.07 9.78
N ALA A 707 13.68 -12.09 10.65
CA ALA A 707 14.58 -12.16 11.79
C ALA A 707 16.08 -12.34 11.41
N GLU A 708 16.39 -12.71 10.16
CA GLU A 708 17.73 -12.69 9.58
C GLU A 708 18.10 -11.30 9.07
N LEU A 709 17.20 -10.62 8.35
CA LEU A 709 17.37 -9.25 7.89
C LEU A 709 17.50 -8.26 9.05
N GLU A 710 16.71 -8.42 10.12
CA GLU A 710 16.82 -7.66 11.37
C GLU A 710 18.20 -7.83 12.03
N LYS A 711 18.80 -9.04 11.98
CA LYS A 711 20.15 -9.29 12.49
C LYS A 711 21.23 -8.65 11.61
N VAL A 712 21.03 -8.59 10.29
CA VAL A 712 21.92 -7.90 9.36
C VAL A 712 21.86 -6.39 9.60
N HIS A 713 20.67 -5.80 9.67
CA HIS A 713 20.49 -4.38 10.00
C HIS A 713 21.15 -4.04 11.35
N MET A 714 20.90 -4.85 12.40
CA MET A 714 21.54 -4.69 13.71
C MET A 714 23.07 -4.91 13.69
N ALA A 715 23.65 -5.50 12.64
CA ALA A 715 25.10 -5.58 12.45
C ALA A 715 25.63 -4.34 11.70
N GLU A 716 24.88 -3.83 10.72
CA GLU A 716 25.17 -2.58 10.01
C GLU A 716 25.05 -1.35 10.93
N ASP A 717 24.06 -1.32 11.83
CA ASP A 717 23.92 -0.31 12.89
C ASP A 717 25.13 -0.29 13.84
N ARG A 718 25.70 -1.46 14.16
CA ARG A 718 26.92 -1.54 14.97
C ARG A 718 28.14 -1.06 14.18
N GLN A 719 28.29 -1.48 12.93
CA GLN A 719 29.40 -1.04 12.07
C GLN A 719 29.37 0.48 11.81
N THR A 720 28.19 1.08 11.69
CA THR A 720 28.05 2.55 11.58
C THR A 720 28.38 3.24 12.90
N GLN A 721 27.90 2.74 14.05
CA GLN A 721 28.29 3.26 15.37
C GLN A 721 29.80 3.15 15.64
N ASP A 722 30.44 2.03 15.29
CA ASP A 722 31.89 1.82 15.41
C ASP A 722 32.66 2.78 14.49
N LYS A 723 32.19 2.96 13.25
CA LYS A 723 32.76 3.94 12.31
C LYS A 723 32.63 5.37 12.83
N GLU A 724 31.49 5.75 13.43
CA GLU A 724 31.35 7.07 14.05
C GLU A 724 32.24 7.25 15.29
N GLN A 725 32.38 6.22 16.13
CA GLN A 725 33.32 6.24 17.25
C GLN A 725 34.76 6.48 16.75
N LEU A 726 35.21 5.72 15.75
CA LEU A 726 36.51 5.90 15.13
C LEU A 726 36.68 7.29 14.49
N MET A 727 35.63 7.89 13.90
CA MET A 727 35.67 9.27 13.41
C MET A 727 35.80 10.30 14.55
N ARG A 728 35.04 10.13 15.65
CA ARG A 728 35.14 10.97 16.86
C ARG A 728 36.53 10.89 17.49
N GLU A 729 37.10 9.69 17.58
CA GLU A 729 38.47 9.47 18.06
C GLU A 729 39.51 10.05 17.11
N ASN A 730 39.33 9.93 15.79
CA ASN A 730 40.25 10.53 14.81
C ASN A 730 40.27 12.06 14.93
N ILE A 731 39.11 12.70 15.07
CA ILE A 731 39.00 14.16 15.32
C ILE A 731 39.73 14.53 16.62
N ARG A 732 39.46 13.81 17.72
CA ARG A 732 40.13 14.03 19.02
C ARG A 732 41.65 13.87 18.96
N LEU A 733 42.14 12.87 18.21
CA LEU A 733 43.58 12.68 17.96
C LEU A 733 44.15 13.82 17.09
N HIS A 734 43.36 14.36 16.16
CA HIS A 734 43.74 15.51 15.35
C HIS A 734 43.84 16.80 16.18
N GLU A 735 42.90 17.01 17.12
CA GLU A 735 42.94 18.10 18.11
C GLU A 735 44.17 17.98 19.02
N GLN A 736 44.45 16.78 19.55
CA GLN A 736 45.65 16.51 20.34
C GLN A 736 46.93 16.76 19.54
N TYR A 737 46.98 16.33 18.27
CA TYR A 737 48.11 16.61 17.38
C TYR A 737 48.30 18.10 17.11
N GLN A 738 47.21 18.87 16.93
CA GLN A 738 47.27 20.33 16.82
C GLN A 738 47.74 21.02 18.11
N LEU A 739 47.36 20.49 19.29
CA LEU A 739 47.87 20.97 20.57
C LEU A 739 49.38 20.72 20.70
N ILE A 740 49.84 19.50 20.40
CA ILE A 740 51.27 19.15 20.38
C ILE A 740 52.04 20.01 19.36
N GLN A 741 51.45 20.34 18.20
CA GLN A 741 52.06 21.27 17.24
C GLN A 741 52.20 22.69 17.82
N LYS A 742 51.18 23.19 18.54
CA LYS A 742 51.21 24.51 19.21
C LYS A 742 52.22 24.55 20.36
N GLU A 743 52.33 23.49 21.15
CA GLU A 743 53.39 23.31 22.15
C GLU A 743 54.76 23.30 21.48
N CYS A 744 54.90 22.58 20.36
CA CYS A 744 56.15 22.56 19.59
C CYS A 744 56.50 23.91 18.95
N THR A 745 55.54 24.76 18.57
CA THR A 745 55.86 26.16 18.17
C THR A 745 56.26 27.00 19.37
N GLY A 746 55.53 26.93 20.48
CA GLY A 746 55.87 27.64 21.73
C GLY A 746 57.28 27.30 22.23
N LEU A 747 57.61 26.02 22.35
CA LEU A 747 58.96 25.56 22.73
C LEU A 747 60.05 26.03 21.73
N ARG A 748 59.74 26.14 20.43
CA ARG A 748 60.67 26.71 19.44
C ARG A 748 60.84 28.22 19.60
N GLU A 749 59.81 28.93 20.07
CA GLU A 749 59.84 30.36 20.37
C GLU A 749 60.56 30.66 21.69
N GLU A 750 60.32 29.87 22.74
CA GLU A 750 61.11 29.89 23.98
C GLU A 750 62.59 29.65 23.70
N VAL A 751 62.94 28.66 22.87
CA VAL A 751 64.33 28.40 22.46
C VAL A 751 64.91 29.55 21.62
N LYS A 752 64.11 30.26 20.80
CA LYS A 752 64.56 31.50 20.13
C LYS A 752 64.83 32.61 21.15
N ALA A 753 63.92 32.83 22.09
CA ALA A 753 64.04 33.86 23.13
C ALA A 753 65.24 33.60 24.06
N LEU A 754 65.47 32.35 24.47
CA LEU A 754 66.65 31.94 25.24
C LEU A 754 67.96 32.18 24.46
N LYS A 755 67.98 31.90 23.15
CA LYS A 755 69.14 32.21 22.28
C LYS A 755 69.38 33.71 22.15
N GLN A 756 68.33 34.51 21.96
CA GLN A 756 68.44 35.98 21.93
C GLN A 756 68.95 36.55 23.26
N ARG A 757 68.42 36.04 24.39
CA ARG A 757 68.89 36.38 25.73
C ARG A 757 70.36 36.03 25.93
N ALA A 758 70.80 34.82 25.55
CA ALA A 758 72.20 34.41 25.64
C ALA A 758 73.14 35.30 24.78
N VAL A 759 72.67 35.82 23.64
CA VAL A 759 73.41 36.82 22.85
C VAL A 759 73.48 38.17 23.57
N GLY A 760 72.39 38.61 24.21
CA GLY A 760 72.38 39.82 25.04
C GLY A 760 73.31 39.71 26.27
N ASP A 761 73.26 38.58 26.98
CA ASP A 761 74.14 38.27 28.10
C ASP A 761 75.62 38.26 27.64
N ALA A 762 75.93 37.67 26.48
CA ALA A 762 77.28 37.69 25.92
C ALA A 762 77.75 39.11 25.51
N GLN A 763 76.84 40.00 25.08
CA GLN A 763 77.16 41.40 24.85
C GLN A 763 77.46 42.14 26.17
N TRP A 764 76.67 41.90 27.21
CA TRP A 764 76.92 42.44 28.56
C TRP A 764 78.28 41.99 29.13
N HIS A 765 78.65 40.72 28.98
CA HIS A 765 79.95 40.22 29.42
C HIS A 765 81.11 40.95 28.71
N ARG A 766 81.02 41.13 27.38
CA ARG A 766 82.01 41.91 26.60
C ARG A 766 82.11 43.36 27.05
N GLN A 767 80.99 44.00 27.37
CA GLN A 767 80.98 45.36 27.92
C GLN A 767 81.64 45.42 29.30
N MET A 768 81.37 44.44 30.18
CA MET A 768 81.98 44.36 31.50
C MET A 768 83.50 44.11 31.43
N GLU A 769 83.97 43.24 30.52
CA GLU A 769 85.41 43.07 30.28
C GLU A 769 86.08 44.37 29.79
N ASN A 770 85.42 45.12 28.89
CA ASN A 770 85.93 46.40 28.40
C ASN A 770 86.06 47.42 29.55
N LEU A 771 85.12 47.42 30.50
CA LEU A 771 85.20 48.23 31.72
C LEU A 771 86.31 47.75 32.67
N GLN A 772 86.49 46.44 32.85
CA GLN A 772 87.60 45.88 33.64
C GLN A 772 88.97 46.22 33.05
N ARG A 773 89.13 46.22 31.72
CA ARG A 773 90.39 46.62 31.05
C ARG A 773 90.69 48.11 31.31
N ARG A 774 89.71 49.00 31.10
CA ARG A 774 89.84 50.44 31.46
C ARG A 774 90.13 50.70 32.94
N LEU A 775 89.62 49.87 33.85
CA LEU A 775 89.93 49.96 35.27
C LEU A 775 91.37 49.52 35.60
N ARG A 776 91.97 48.63 34.81
CA ARG A 776 93.38 48.22 34.92
C ARG A 776 94.36 49.24 34.32
N GLU A 777 93.91 50.02 33.33
CA GLU A 777 94.70 51.09 32.67
C GLU A 777 94.81 52.37 33.53
N LEU A 778 93.87 52.61 34.44
CA LEU A 778 93.79 53.82 35.26
C LEU A 778 95.02 54.12 36.17
N PRO A 779 95.69 53.14 36.80
CA PRO A 779 96.92 53.39 37.57
C PRO A 779 98.08 53.88 36.71
N GLU A 780 98.26 53.29 35.52
CA GLU A 780 99.33 53.66 34.58
C GLU A 780 99.13 55.09 34.06
N LEU A 781 97.90 55.45 33.69
CA LEU A 781 97.52 56.80 33.29
C LEU A 781 97.74 57.83 34.42
N ARG A 782 97.53 57.44 35.69
CA ARG A 782 97.86 58.30 36.86
C ARG A 782 99.36 58.49 37.03
N GLN A 783 100.16 57.42 36.91
CA GLN A 783 101.62 57.52 37.00
C GLN A 783 102.20 58.40 35.87
N ALA A 784 101.69 58.28 34.64
CA ALA A 784 102.07 59.15 33.53
C ALA A 784 101.71 60.63 33.79
N ALA A 785 100.52 60.90 34.32
CA ALA A 785 100.10 62.26 34.69
C ALA A 785 100.93 62.86 35.85
N GLU A 786 101.42 62.03 36.78
CA GLU A 786 102.36 62.47 37.81
C GLU A 786 103.78 62.69 37.27
N ALA A 787 104.26 61.86 36.35
CA ALA A 787 105.56 62.06 35.69
C ALA A 787 105.60 63.41 34.98
N ALA A 788 104.61 63.70 34.13
CA ALA A 788 104.48 64.99 33.45
C ALA A 788 104.41 66.20 34.40
N ARG A 789 103.91 66.01 35.64
CA ARG A 789 103.94 67.06 36.69
C ARG A 789 105.33 67.25 37.30
N ARG A 790 106.13 66.19 37.45
CA ARG A 790 107.53 66.28 37.91
C ARG A 790 108.39 66.99 36.86
N ASP A 791 108.25 66.61 35.59
CA ASP A 791 108.98 67.22 34.48
C ASP A 791 108.67 68.71 34.32
N ALA A 792 107.39 69.10 34.49
CA ALA A 792 106.97 70.50 34.47
C ALA A 792 107.52 71.34 35.65
N LEU A 793 107.83 70.73 36.79
CA LEU A 793 108.50 71.39 37.91
C LEU A 793 110.01 71.55 37.63
N MET A 794 110.68 70.52 37.13
CA MET A 794 112.09 70.59 36.72
C MET A 794 112.31 71.70 35.69
N ALA A 795 111.50 71.75 34.63
CA ALA A 795 111.58 72.80 33.61
C ALA A 795 111.34 74.21 34.19
N LYS A 796 110.50 74.36 35.23
CA LYS A 796 110.32 75.64 35.92
C LYS A 796 111.60 76.05 36.64
N GLU A 797 112.24 75.14 37.38
CA GLU A 797 113.48 75.40 38.12
C GLU A 797 114.63 75.79 37.19
N GLU A 798 114.78 75.11 36.04
CA GLU A 798 115.72 75.47 34.97
C GLU A 798 115.49 76.91 34.44
N THR A 799 114.24 77.29 34.16
CA THR A 799 113.94 78.68 33.73
C THR A 799 114.18 79.73 34.80
N GLU A 800 114.14 79.37 36.09
CA GLU A 800 114.54 80.27 37.17
C GLU A 800 116.05 80.43 37.30
N LEU A 801 116.83 79.37 37.05
CA LEU A 801 118.29 79.46 36.99
C LEU A 801 118.75 80.36 35.84
N LEU A 802 118.22 80.15 34.63
CA LEU A 802 118.55 80.98 33.45
C LEU A 802 118.21 82.47 33.64
N ARG A 803 117.16 82.80 34.41
CA ARG A 803 116.88 84.20 34.82
C ARG A 803 117.96 84.74 35.75
N ARG A 804 118.37 83.98 36.78
CA ARG A 804 119.41 84.38 37.74
C ARG A 804 120.75 84.64 37.03
N GLU A 805 121.12 83.83 36.05
CA GLU A 805 122.35 84.00 35.26
C GLU A 805 122.33 85.27 34.40
N ARG A 806 121.25 85.49 33.63
CA ARG A 806 121.04 86.73 32.87
C ARG A 806 121.12 87.98 33.78
N ASP A 807 120.50 87.91 34.96
CA ASP A 807 120.43 89.02 35.91
C ASP A 807 121.75 89.24 36.69
N GLN A 808 122.71 88.30 36.61
CA GLN A 808 124.11 88.54 36.98
C GLN A 808 124.93 89.14 35.83
N LEU A 809 124.66 88.76 34.57
CA LEU A 809 125.38 89.28 33.40
C LEU A 809 125.08 90.76 33.14
N SER A 810 123.85 91.23 33.35
CA SER A 810 123.51 92.66 33.27
C SER A 810 124.30 93.48 34.29
N ARG A 811 124.33 93.08 35.56
CA ARG A 811 125.06 93.77 36.63
C ARG A 811 126.57 93.86 36.37
N LYS A 812 127.15 92.87 35.69
CA LYS A 812 128.56 92.91 35.24
C LYS A 812 128.76 93.95 34.14
N LEU A 813 127.85 94.03 33.17
CA LEU A 813 127.85 95.05 32.12
C LEU A 813 127.72 96.47 32.69
N ASP A 814 126.82 96.69 33.65
CA ASP A 814 126.63 97.99 34.31
C ASP A 814 127.90 98.46 35.02
N ALA A 815 128.61 97.56 35.72
CA ALA A 815 129.89 97.87 36.37
C ALA A 815 130.99 98.27 35.38
N PHE A 816 131.17 97.49 34.29
CA PHE A 816 132.12 97.84 33.22
C PHE A 816 131.83 99.22 32.60
N LEU A 817 130.56 99.60 32.49
CA LEU A 817 130.14 100.90 31.93
C LEU A 817 130.28 102.08 32.92
N GLU A 818 130.42 101.84 34.22
CA GLU A 818 130.82 102.90 35.16
C GLU A 818 132.32 103.11 35.19
N ASP A 819 133.13 102.04 35.21
CA ASP A 819 134.58 102.17 35.30
C ASP A 819 135.18 102.77 34.02
N ALA A 820 134.60 102.48 32.86
CA ALA A 820 134.91 103.16 31.60
C ALA A 820 134.67 104.68 31.64
N LYS A 821 133.71 105.17 32.45
CA LYS A 821 133.47 106.62 32.63
C LYS A 821 134.48 107.27 33.58
N ARG A 822 135.08 106.51 34.50
CA ARG A 822 136.05 107.02 35.48
C ARG A 822 137.44 107.23 34.90
N GLN A 823 137.80 106.51 33.83
CA GLN A 823 139.10 106.63 33.15
C GLN A 823 139.17 107.77 32.11
N ALA A 824 138.04 108.33 31.68
CA ALA A 824 137.95 109.26 30.54
C ALA A 824 138.23 110.76 30.88
N LEU A 825 139.12 111.05 31.84
CA LEU A 825 139.33 112.43 32.36
C LEU A 825 140.78 112.91 32.49
N ARG A 826 141.78 112.15 32.03
CA ARG A 826 143.17 112.63 31.88
C ARG A 826 143.85 112.03 30.65
N GLU A 827 144.67 112.87 30.03
CA GLU A 827 145.67 112.61 28.98
C GLU A 827 145.13 112.34 27.56
N ASP A 828 145.69 113.10 26.61
CA ASP A 828 145.33 113.10 25.19
C ASP A 828 146.21 112.14 24.38
N ASP A 829 145.61 111.18 23.67
CA ASP A 829 146.25 110.54 22.49
C ASP A 829 145.20 109.89 21.54
N PHE A 830 144.13 110.64 21.24
CA PHE A 830 142.89 110.13 20.64
C PHE A 830 143.03 109.57 19.21
N GLU A 831 144.16 109.79 18.53
CA GLU A 831 144.40 109.32 17.16
C GLU A 831 145.19 108.01 17.04
N ARG A 832 145.74 107.49 18.15
CA ARG A 832 146.53 106.25 18.12
C ARG A 832 145.67 104.99 18.33
N VAL A 833 144.75 105.02 19.29
CA VAL A 833 143.91 103.87 19.68
C VAL A 833 143.13 103.29 18.49
N CYS A 834 142.60 104.14 17.61
CA CYS A 834 141.84 103.73 16.42
C CYS A 834 142.66 102.95 15.37
N ARG A 835 144.00 103.06 15.38
CA ARG A 835 144.89 102.33 14.45
C ARG A 835 145.39 101.00 15.00
N GLU A 836 145.39 100.81 16.31
CA GLU A 836 145.86 99.56 16.95
C GLU A 836 144.68 98.61 17.26
N ALA A 837 143.49 99.14 17.57
CA ALA A 837 142.26 98.35 17.72
C ALA A 837 141.86 97.58 16.44
N SER A 838 142.14 98.14 15.26
CA SER A 838 141.90 97.51 13.97
C SER A 838 142.89 96.39 13.62
N ALA A 839 144.05 96.33 14.28
CA ALA A 839 145.05 95.27 14.09
C ALA A 839 144.76 94.01 14.93
N ALA A 840 144.15 94.16 16.11
CA ALA A 840 143.78 93.04 16.98
C ALA A 840 142.63 92.18 16.41
N ALA A 841 141.65 92.83 15.77
CA ALA A 841 140.48 92.16 15.19
C ALA A 841 140.79 91.20 14.03
N GLN A 842 142.02 91.22 13.48
CA GLN A 842 142.43 90.35 12.37
C GLN A 842 143.22 89.10 12.78
N ARG A 843 143.54 88.91 14.08
CA ARG A 843 144.33 87.75 14.55
C ARG A 843 143.82 87.16 15.88
N ILE A 844 142.67 86.48 15.80
CA ILE A 844 142.43 85.11 16.31
C ILE A 844 141.23 84.53 15.52
N GLY A 845 141.48 84.25 14.23
CA GLY A 845 140.75 83.22 13.49
C GLY A 845 141.65 81.99 13.45
N GLY A 846 141.23 80.85 14.02
CA GLY A 846 142.21 79.88 14.50
C GLY A 846 141.85 78.40 14.60
N GLN A 847 140.61 77.97 14.34
CA GLN A 847 140.32 76.62 13.82
C GLN A 847 138.85 76.46 13.44
N VAL A 848 138.61 76.19 12.15
CA VAL A 848 137.37 75.61 11.64
C VAL A 848 137.71 74.25 11.05
N SER A 849 136.89 73.26 11.36
CA SER A 849 136.69 72.08 10.52
C SER A 849 135.17 71.87 10.55
N SER A 850 134.45 72.28 9.51
CA SER A 850 133.98 71.37 8.46
C SER A 850 133.29 70.13 9.08
N ALA A 851 131.98 69.99 8.96
CA ALA A 851 131.35 69.90 7.65
C ALA A 851 130.13 70.84 7.40
N LYS A 852 130.21 71.56 6.28
CA LYS A 852 129.10 71.81 5.33
C LYS A 852 128.51 70.47 4.87
N GLU A 853 127.30 70.28 4.37
CA GLU A 853 126.21 71.14 3.84
C GLU A 853 124.92 70.23 3.81
N ASN A 854 123.69 70.63 3.52
CA ASN A 854 123.16 71.80 2.81
C ASN A 854 121.70 72.12 3.24
N SER A 855 121.33 73.41 3.16
CA SER A 855 120.12 73.96 2.49
C SER A 855 118.69 73.43 2.81
N ALA A 856 117.66 74.25 3.11
CA ALA A 856 117.61 75.70 3.40
C ALA A 856 116.27 76.13 4.08
N ARG A 857 116.31 77.33 4.70
CA ARG A 857 115.27 78.38 4.88
C ARG A 857 113.79 77.96 5.04
N TYR A 858 113.14 78.26 6.19
CA TYR A 858 112.52 79.57 6.56
C TYR A 858 111.38 79.98 5.59
N HIS A 859 110.15 80.37 5.99
CA HIS A 859 109.59 80.85 7.28
C HIS A 859 108.13 80.40 7.58
N VAL A 860 107.73 80.67 8.82
CA VAL A 860 106.43 80.49 9.53
C VAL A 860 105.21 81.19 8.87
N PHE A 861 104.04 80.53 8.75
CA PHE A 861 102.78 80.88 9.48
C PHE A 861 101.54 79.98 9.22
N ARG A 862 100.89 79.56 10.34
CA ARG A 862 99.48 79.16 10.62
C ARG A 862 98.54 78.50 9.58
N ASN A 863 97.94 77.40 10.06
CA ASN A 863 96.53 76.96 9.94
C ASN A 863 95.94 76.56 8.57
N THR A 864 95.92 75.26 8.25
CA THR A 864 94.71 74.38 8.32
C THR A 864 95.05 72.93 7.90
N ASN A 865 94.08 72.00 8.04
CA ASN A 865 94.15 70.55 7.76
C ASN A 865 94.78 70.21 6.38
N PRO A 866 95.43 69.03 6.21
CA PRO A 866 94.63 67.87 5.77
C PRO A 866 95.15 66.46 6.20
N THR A 867 94.33 65.45 5.94
CA THR A 867 94.76 64.05 5.74
C THR A 867 95.32 63.85 4.33
N GLY A 868 96.42 63.10 4.17
CA GLY A 868 96.88 62.63 2.85
C GLY A 868 98.21 61.85 2.88
N HIS A 869 98.17 60.57 2.49
CA HIS A 869 99.35 59.84 2.00
C HIS A 869 99.80 60.43 0.64
N PHE A 870 101.00 60.18 0.07
CA PHE A 870 101.53 58.93 -0.51
C PHE A 870 102.83 59.29 -1.29
N SER A 871 103.73 58.42 -1.80
CA SER A 871 103.95 56.96 -1.74
C SER A 871 105.35 56.63 -2.31
N SER A 872 105.76 55.35 -2.22
CA SER A 872 106.64 54.65 -3.18
C SER A 872 108.14 55.01 -3.16
N ARG A 873 109.08 54.16 -3.64
CA ARG A 873 109.00 52.93 -4.48
C ARG A 873 109.90 51.84 -3.84
N GLU A 874 109.83 50.53 -4.12
CA GLU A 874 108.99 49.69 -5.01
C GLU A 874 108.98 48.24 -4.42
N SER A 875 108.83 47.05 -5.04
CA SER A 875 108.70 46.48 -6.40
C SER A 875 108.26 44.99 -6.24
N VAL A 876 107.68 44.23 -7.18
CA VAL A 876 106.92 44.46 -8.44
C VAL A 876 106.31 43.09 -8.88
N MET A 877 105.49 43.05 -9.95
CA MET A 877 104.89 41.85 -10.60
C MET A 877 103.72 41.16 -9.86
N THR A 878 102.57 40.84 -10.51
CA THR A 878 102.10 41.13 -11.89
C THR A 878 100.56 41.07 -12.01
N SER A 879 99.98 41.93 -12.89
CA SER A 879 98.81 41.75 -13.82
C SER A 879 97.66 40.74 -13.51
N THR A 880 96.36 40.94 -13.84
CA THR A 880 95.50 41.96 -14.53
C THR A 880 94.04 41.42 -14.51
N SER A 881 92.91 42.10 -14.80
CA SER A 881 92.48 43.52 -14.82
C SER A 881 90.98 43.60 -15.22
N GLY A 882 90.20 44.57 -14.72
CA GLY A 882 88.82 44.85 -15.19
C GLY A 882 88.15 45.99 -14.39
N ALA A 883 87.34 46.85 -15.03
CA ALA A 883 86.82 48.09 -14.40
C ALA A 883 85.40 48.51 -14.88
N PRO A 884 84.59 49.21 -14.05
CA PRO A 884 83.20 49.62 -14.36
C PRO A 884 83.03 51.11 -14.73
N LYS A 885 81.79 51.51 -15.07
CA LYS A 885 81.29 52.89 -15.32
C LYS A 885 79.82 53.00 -14.82
N SER A 886 79.43 53.93 -13.94
CA SER A 886 79.02 55.35 -14.14
C SER A 886 77.79 55.53 -15.05
N SER A 887 76.75 56.34 -14.77
CA SER A 887 76.57 57.51 -13.87
C SER A 887 75.29 57.37 -12.98
N SER A 888 74.93 58.19 -11.97
CA SER A 888 75.28 59.56 -11.50
C SER A 888 74.50 60.75 -12.11
N ALA A 889 73.30 61.04 -11.59
CA ALA A 889 72.73 62.39 -11.45
C ALA A 889 71.61 62.44 -10.37
N ALA A 890 71.49 63.58 -9.67
CA ALA A 890 70.48 63.93 -8.65
C ALA A 890 70.50 65.48 -8.50
N PRO A 891 69.85 66.14 -7.50
CA PRO A 891 68.73 65.80 -6.63
C PRO A 891 67.60 66.87 -6.67
N ALA A 892 66.57 66.77 -5.80
CA ALA A 892 66.08 67.85 -4.91
C ALA A 892 64.60 67.69 -4.48
N SER A 893 64.31 68.10 -3.25
CA SER A 893 62.99 68.35 -2.64
C SER A 893 63.05 69.76 -2.00
N PRO A 894 62.09 70.24 -1.17
CA PRO A 894 60.70 69.84 -0.90
C PRO A 894 59.71 71.04 -1.00
N ALA A 895 58.42 70.85 -0.65
CA ALA A 895 57.58 71.79 0.15
C ALA A 895 56.10 71.36 0.12
N ALA A 896 55.25 71.97 0.96
CA ALA A 896 53.84 71.59 1.12
C ALA A 896 52.91 72.81 1.35
N ALA A 897 51.61 72.51 1.54
CA ALA A 897 50.54 73.32 2.15
C ALA A 897 49.55 74.10 1.24
N ALA A 898 48.39 73.45 1.05
CA ALA A 898 47.07 73.92 1.52
C ALA A 898 46.19 74.91 0.72
N HIS A 899 44.88 74.67 0.85
CA HIS A 899 43.73 75.57 0.62
C HIS A 899 43.35 75.93 -0.84
N ARG A 900 42.09 76.21 -1.18
CA ARG A 900 40.75 75.96 -0.57
C ARG A 900 39.67 76.38 -1.59
N ALA A 901 38.46 75.80 -1.51
CA ALA A 901 37.20 76.26 -2.15
C ALA A 901 37.09 76.12 -3.70
N ALA A 902 35.90 76.09 -4.31
CA ALA A 902 34.53 75.71 -3.86
C ALA A 902 33.57 75.68 -5.09
N SER A 903 32.31 75.24 -4.87
CA SER A 903 31.12 75.57 -5.67
C SER A 903 30.93 74.82 -7.02
N ALA A 904 29.71 74.51 -7.50
CA ALA A 904 28.37 74.61 -6.87
C ALA A 904 27.25 73.88 -7.66
N LEU A 905 26.26 73.33 -6.91
CA LEU A 905 24.82 73.15 -7.24
C LEU A 905 24.44 72.24 -8.44
N SER A 906 23.25 71.64 -8.55
CA SER A 906 21.94 71.71 -7.83
C SER A 906 21.47 70.29 -7.45
N ALA A 907 20.66 69.98 -6.41
CA ALA A 907 19.33 70.49 -5.98
C ALA A 907 18.21 70.21 -7.02
N MET A 908 16.99 69.81 -6.66
CA MET A 908 16.27 69.75 -5.36
C MET A 908 16.30 68.32 -4.73
N ALA A 909 15.37 67.69 -3.98
CA ALA A 909 13.95 67.96 -3.59
C ALA A 909 13.53 67.36 -2.21
N SER A 910 12.33 66.77 -2.08
CA SER A 910 11.57 66.53 -0.81
C SER A 910 10.40 65.51 -1.07
N PRO A 911 9.59 65.02 -0.08
CA PRO A 911 9.41 65.49 1.32
C PRO A 911 9.15 64.45 2.47
N SER A 912 9.18 64.96 3.72
CA SER A 912 8.37 64.61 4.94
C SER A 912 8.27 63.17 5.51
N ARG A 913 8.65 62.89 6.79
CA ARG A 913 7.98 63.12 8.12
C ARG A 913 6.85 62.11 8.43
N THR A 914 6.62 61.53 9.63
CA THR A 914 6.95 61.78 11.08
C THR A 914 7.36 60.46 11.79
N VAL A 915 8.17 60.33 12.87
CA VAL A 915 8.45 61.04 14.15
C VAL A 915 7.57 60.61 15.36
N GLN A 916 8.22 60.38 16.53
CA GLN A 916 7.73 60.03 17.91
C GLN A 916 7.68 58.52 18.29
N SER A 917 7.69 58.09 19.58
CA SER A 917 8.36 58.54 20.84
C SER A 917 7.97 57.60 22.02
N THR A 918 8.70 57.61 23.16
CA THR A 918 8.29 57.13 24.53
C THR A 918 7.91 55.64 24.74
N GLN A 919 7.93 55.02 25.94
CA GLN A 919 8.86 55.08 27.11
C GLN A 919 8.57 53.91 28.11
N HIS A 920 9.59 53.47 28.87
CA HIS A 920 9.53 52.80 30.20
C HIS A 920 9.09 51.32 30.41
N ARG A 921 9.65 50.76 31.51
CA ARG A 921 9.30 49.57 32.36
C ARG A 921 9.74 48.14 31.95
N SER A 922 10.84 47.71 32.58
CA SER A 922 11.01 46.39 33.22
C SER A 922 10.04 46.21 34.42
N PRO A 923 9.86 45.03 35.10
CA PRO A 923 10.88 44.00 35.37
C PRO A 923 10.45 42.51 35.32
N VAL A 924 11.47 41.64 35.44
CA VAL A 924 11.56 40.34 36.15
C VAL A 924 10.24 39.62 36.53
N HIS A 925 10.05 38.40 36.01
CA HIS A 925 10.07 37.18 36.84
C HIS A 925 10.20 35.87 36.04
N GLU A 926 10.91 34.90 36.60
CA GLU A 926 10.79 33.48 36.23
C GLU A 926 9.49 32.90 36.82
N LEU A 927 8.85 31.97 36.10
CA LEU A 927 7.86 31.05 36.68
C LEU A 927 8.02 29.65 36.11
N THR A 928 8.57 28.77 36.94
CA THR A 928 8.27 27.32 36.91
C THR A 928 6.76 27.10 37.04
N ASN A 929 6.23 26.03 36.43
CA ASN A 929 4.91 25.54 36.79
C ASN A 929 4.91 24.01 36.90
N ALA A 930 4.50 23.51 38.06
CA ALA A 930 4.31 22.09 38.34
C ALA A 930 2.98 21.91 39.09
N ARG A 931 2.20 20.90 38.70
CA ARG A 931 1.08 20.35 39.46
C ARG A 931 0.82 18.94 38.92
N ASN A 932 1.17 17.88 39.64
CA ASN A 932 0.53 17.35 40.86
C ASN A 932 -0.96 17.04 40.66
N HIS A 933 -1.31 15.76 40.73
CA HIS A 933 -2.09 15.15 41.84
C HIS A 933 -2.05 13.61 41.65
N SER A 934 -1.44 12.85 42.59
CA SER A 934 -2.10 12.01 43.61
C SER A 934 -3.16 11.04 43.04
N ASN A 935 -3.11 9.71 43.24
CA ASN A 935 -2.33 8.89 44.20
C ASN A 935 -2.09 7.45 43.59
N ASP A 936 -1.63 6.37 44.24
CA ASP A 936 -1.48 5.98 45.66
C ASP A 936 -0.34 4.93 45.86
N ASP A 937 -0.16 4.39 47.09
CA ASP A 937 0.72 3.25 47.44
C ASP A 937 0.22 1.89 46.87
N GLU A 938 0.95 0.76 46.76
CA GLU A 938 2.34 0.33 47.13
C GLU A 938 2.86 -0.63 46.00
N GLY A 939 3.96 -1.41 46.05
CA GLY A 939 4.82 -1.79 47.18
C GLY A 939 5.93 -2.82 46.94
N ILE A 940 6.41 -3.39 48.06
CA ILE A 940 7.61 -4.26 48.25
C ILE A 940 7.47 -5.71 47.71
N GLY A 941 8.55 -6.24 47.10
CA GLY A 941 8.75 -7.69 46.91
C GLY A 941 9.96 -8.06 46.06
N ALA A 942 10.89 -8.87 46.60
CA ALA A 942 12.11 -9.30 45.92
C ALA A 942 12.43 -10.80 46.14
N GLU A 943 13.37 -11.30 45.32
CA GLU A 943 14.10 -12.58 45.40
C GLU A 943 13.43 -13.90 44.95
N ALA A 944 14.35 -14.82 44.62
CA ALA A 944 14.29 -16.28 44.72
C ALA A 944 13.71 -17.16 43.58
N GLU A 945 14.55 -18.15 43.29
CA GLU A 945 14.44 -19.30 42.40
C GLU A 945 13.27 -20.25 42.75
N GLY A 946 12.77 -21.04 41.78
CA GLY A 946 11.73 -22.06 42.05
C GLY A 946 11.56 -23.10 40.94
N ALA A 947 11.94 -24.34 41.22
CA ALA A 947 12.07 -25.43 40.24
C ALA A 947 10.79 -25.91 39.53
N ALA A 948 11.02 -26.36 38.29
CA ALA A 948 10.22 -27.18 37.39
C ALA A 948 9.13 -28.14 37.94
N VAL A 949 8.06 -28.30 37.15
CA VAL A 949 7.33 -29.57 37.00
C VAL A 949 7.19 -29.92 35.51
N ARG A 950 7.52 -31.16 35.14
CA ARG A 950 7.11 -31.79 33.88
C ARG A 950 5.92 -32.72 34.14
N SER A 951 4.92 -32.73 33.26
CA SER A 951 4.04 -33.89 33.10
C SER A 951 3.37 -33.89 31.72
N SER A 952 3.71 -34.87 30.88
CA SER A 952 3.07 -35.12 29.59
C SER A 952 2.44 -36.51 29.59
N THR A 953 1.12 -36.57 29.49
CA THR A 953 0.32 -37.79 29.21
C THR A 953 -0.94 -37.33 28.47
N SER A 954 -1.13 -37.60 27.17
CA SER A 954 -1.39 -38.90 26.52
C SER A 954 -2.76 -39.50 26.86
N SER A 955 -3.63 -39.52 25.87
CA SER A 955 -4.89 -40.30 25.77
C SER A 955 -4.62 -41.83 25.80
N PRO A 956 -5.62 -42.75 25.65
CA PRO A 956 -7.08 -42.56 25.55
C PRO A 956 -7.92 -43.54 26.43
N GLN A 957 -9.26 -43.45 26.41
CA GLN A 957 -10.19 -44.57 26.09
C GLN A 957 -11.69 -44.25 26.29
N ARG A 958 -12.52 -44.81 25.40
CA ARG A 958 -13.92 -45.24 25.64
C ARG A 958 -13.86 -46.73 26.06
N PRO A 959 -14.79 -47.26 26.88
CA PRO A 959 -16.05 -47.78 26.29
C PRO A 959 -17.34 -47.78 27.14
N TRP A 960 -18.45 -47.48 26.45
CA TRP A 960 -19.79 -48.12 26.56
C TRP A 960 -20.51 -48.25 27.92
N ARG A 961 -21.56 -47.44 28.08
CA ARG A 961 -22.92 -47.92 27.72
C ARG A 961 -23.50 -47.04 26.62
#